data_AF-A0A9W6ERJ7-F1
#
_entry.id   AF-A0A9W6ERJ7-F1
#
_cell.length_a   1.000
_cell.length_b   1.000
_cell.length_c   1.000
_cell.angle_alpha   90.00
_cell.angle_beta   90.00
_cell.angle_gamma   90.00
#
_symmetry.space_group_name_H-M   'P 1'
#
loop_
_entity.id
_entity.type
_entity.pdbx_description
1 polymer ?
#
loop_
_entity_poly.entity_id
_entity_poly.type
_entity_poly.pdbx_seq_one_letter_code
_entity_poly.pdbx_strand_id
1 'polypeptide(L)'
;MDSKHRIQLSTRTRLTPRELLKWIFSEKHYRILLLGEDSCGKTTFLRRLKFGDIGEQEPLPTRDLNIETVNYPATYEWSIWEFRTQCGPLIWRELAPHTLVVWLHDCSTEEWPPWEFRGLLDQMVERGCRYIWVGLNKQDSPDVSKQVVQEARQKYEEEFAKYNDALSWRVLTHKLSSKTGIGVFEVLEDIYQTVKRVNLEPAKEDKRDKKGTVISDSTDEELTTEQLQHRVGREITGDTLDADAFWTSFLNGDLPVWTHYTYLKALYFVILESAKKKTFCEIAEDFIIHLNRLRKTSPQLFNNSETPRAYVEAPFSRCLVTFWTLQLQHGIRDYRMHTMSADLPSRVEFPKILRHSASLMNTYLWKSYYSFNPVSRPRDVWTTPNLRPLPIQTDYLRDPATVPRIDKRPDRLMRYGFAVMQYVRNTGTAREQVITQALVALQQTTMRARTSDAIVQTYSETQSYFWIEIVHAALRSLDDEKRSVDTSKMPFEAFQKTFHLNSTRWKEYYSNKAWNSVAARSQFVMPDLKPLPNIIAALPSRETRRISEAIPELPSAEELTFRAKMAFEKLTPTLQNLGPPVLSHAHLLFYLHKRFTQDVGNMSREKLKSRAMELFSEVASPIVAGATHRNFWIQQVGVAVSNSNIGKGHSTFPEFIMSNLHLVFEELHSIYYGPEVWNSADAVEKILVPDRRKMESIVDMMDLHMSTDTK
;
A
#
# COMPACT_ATOMS: atom_id res chain seq x y z
N MET A 1 -50.22 -49.25 12.51
CA MET A 1 -49.52 -49.16 13.81
C MET A 1 -48.05 -48.89 13.51
N ASP A 2 -47.53 -47.69 13.25
CA ASP A 2 -47.82 -46.28 13.55
C ASP A 2 -46.88 -45.65 14.60
N SER A 3 -46.22 -44.55 14.19
CA SER A 3 -45.52 -43.50 14.97
C SER A 3 -44.10 -43.79 15.55
N LYS A 4 -43.14 -42.86 15.77
CA LYS A 4 -42.90 -41.43 15.44
C LYS A 4 -41.46 -41.01 15.92
N HIS A 5 -40.79 -40.15 15.14
CA HIS A 5 -39.82 -39.04 15.39
C HIS A 5 -38.85 -38.84 16.61
N ARG A 6 -37.63 -38.33 16.25
CA ARG A 6 -36.78 -37.18 16.76
C ARG A 6 -35.86 -37.22 18.01
N ILE A 7 -34.55 -37.01 17.74
CA ILE A 7 -33.51 -36.07 18.27
C ILE A 7 -33.45 -35.69 19.79
N GLN A 8 -32.28 -35.83 20.45
CA GLN A 8 -31.62 -34.75 21.25
C GLN A 8 -30.16 -35.02 21.70
N LEU A 9 -29.41 -33.91 21.85
CA LEU A 9 -27.98 -33.71 22.18
C LEU A 9 -27.59 -34.05 23.64
N SER A 10 -26.30 -34.37 23.88
CA SER A 10 -25.47 -33.87 25.01
C SER A 10 -24.22 -34.72 25.24
N THR A 11 -23.02 -34.18 25.00
CA THR A 11 -21.82 -34.59 25.75
C THR A 11 -20.91 -33.38 26.00
N ARG A 12 -20.81 -33.03 27.29
CA ARG A 12 -19.89 -32.04 27.87
C ARG A 12 -18.44 -32.30 27.42
N THR A 13 -17.80 -31.30 26.84
CA THR A 13 -16.36 -31.26 26.60
C THR A 13 -15.62 -31.28 27.95
N ARG A 14 -14.87 -32.34 28.23
CA ARG A 14 -13.91 -32.34 29.36
C ARG A 14 -12.70 -31.51 28.94
N LEU A 15 -12.45 -30.40 29.62
CA LEU A 15 -11.23 -29.61 29.47
C LEU A 15 -10.01 -30.48 29.77
N THR A 16 -9.00 -30.39 28.92
CA THR A 16 -7.74 -31.13 29.09
C THR A 16 -6.93 -30.55 30.27
N PRO A 17 -6.05 -31.33 30.92
CA PRO A 17 -5.17 -30.82 31.99
C PRO A 17 -4.35 -29.59 31.57
N ARG A 18 -4.08 -29.43 30.27
CA ARG A 18 -3.43 -28.26 29.66
C ARG A 18 -4.30 -26.99 29.68
N GLU A 19 -5.61 -27.12 29.49
CA GLU A 19 -6.55 -25.99 29.55
C GLU A 19 -6.87 -25.59 30.99
N LEU A 20 -6.83 -26.54 31.93
CA LEU A 20 -6.95 -26.28 33.37
C LEU A 20 -5.73 -25.51 33.93
N LEU A 21 -4.52 -25.79 33.43
CA LEU A 21 -3.30 -25.04 33.81
C LEU A 21 -3.34 -23.57 33.36
N LYS A 22 -3.93 -23.27 32.20
CA LYS A 22 -4.18 -21.89 31.72
C LYS A 22 -5.15 -21.09 32.59
N TRP A 23 -6.04 -21.77 33.31
CA TRP A 23 -7.04 -21.12 34.17
C TRP A 23 -6.52 -20.85 35.60
N ILE A 24 -5.45 -21.55 36.02
CA ILE A 24 -4.90 -21.48 37.38
C ILE A 24 -3.66 -20.57 37.46
N PHE A 25 -2.94 -20.34 36.35
CA PHE A 25 -1.76 -19.46 36.32
C PHE A 25 -1.99 -18.25 35.42
N SER A 26 -1.75 -17.04 35.93
CA SER A 26 -1.73 -15.81 35.13
C SER A 26 -0.58 -15.88 34.11
N GLU A 27 -0.88 -15.83 32.81
CA GLU A 27 0.13 -15.74 31.75
C GLU A 27 1.03 -14.51 31.99
N LYS A 28 2.36 -14.71 31.92
CA LYS A 28 3.34 -13.63 32.09
C LYS A 28 3.80 -13.15 30.71
N HIS A 29 3.61 -11.86 30.44
CA HIS A 29 3.89 -11.26 29.15
C HIS A 29 5.16 -10.40 29.23
N TYR A 30 6.15 -10.72 28.40
CA TYR A 30 7.41 -9.99 28.35
C TYR A 30 7.61 -9.36 26.98
N ARG A 31 8.31 -8.22 26.95
CA ARG A 31 8.67 -7.50 25.73
C ARG A 31 10.17 -7.58 25.49
N ILE A 32 10.55 -7.97 24.27
CA ILE A 32 11.93 -7.97 23.79
C ILE A 32 12.03 -6.99 22.62
N LEU A 33 12.98 -6.06 22.66
CA LEU A 33 13.38 -5.26 21.51
C LEU A 33 14.52 -5.96 20.77
N LEU A 34 14.30 -6.31 19.51
CA LEU A 34 15.30 -6.90 18.63
C LEU A 34 15.92 -5.81 17.75
N LEU A 35 17.18 -5.47 18.05
CA LEU A 35 17.95 -4.37 17.45
C LEU A 35 19.24 -4.90 16.81
N GLY A 36 19.94 -4.05 16.05
CA GLY A 36 21.17 -4.39 15.33
C GLY A 36 21.24 -3.72 13.97
N GLU A 37 22.42 -3.71 13.34
CA GLU A 37 22.65 -3.07 12.03
C GLU A 37 21.75 -3.62 10.91
N ASP A 38 21.61 -2.85 9.84
CA ASP A 38 20.89 -3.34 8.67
C ASP A 38 21.60 -4.57 8.09
N SER A 39 20.81 -5.55 7.65
CA SER A 39 21.31 -6.83 7.15
C SER A 39 22.00 -7.76 8.16
N CYS A 40 22.02 -7.45 9.47
CA CYS A 40 22.61 -8.35 10.47
C CYS A 40 21.80 -9.64 10.75
N GLY A 41 20.60 -9.77 10.18
CA GLY A 41 19.79 -10.99 10.23
C GLY A 41 18.62 -11.00 11.22
N LYS A 42 18.19 -9.84 11.75
CA LYS A 42 17.05 -9.68 12.68
C LYS A 42 15.77 -10.35 12.20
N THR A 43 15.36 -10.10 10.95
CA THR A 43 14.11 -10.64 10.40
C THR A 43 14.16 -12.16 10.32
N THR A 44 15.30 -12.70 9.91
CA THR A 44 15.53 -14.15 9.84
C THR A 44 15.53 -14.78 11.24
N PHE A 45 16.18 -14.14 12.20
CA PHE A 45 16.19 -14.56 13.60
C PHE A 45 14.76 -14.63 14.17
N LEU A 46 13.97 -13.57 13.98
CA LEU A 46 12.60 -13.46 14.47
C LEU A 46 11.69 -14.53 13.85
N ARG A 47 11.78 -14.73 12.53
CA ARG A 47 11.01 -15.78 11.84
C ARG A 47 11.38 -17.17 12.33
N ARG A 48 12.66 -17.43 12.63
CA ARG A 48 13.12 -18.74 13.12
C ARG A 48 12.56 -19.04 14.51
N LEU A 49 12.52 -18.05 15.41
CA LEU A 49 11.85 -18.19 16.71
C LEU A 49 10.34 -18.48 16.59
N LYS A 50 9.68 -17.87 15.59
CA LYS A 50 8.23 -18.02 15.40
C LYS A 50 7.81 -19.33 14.74
N PHE A 51 8.53 -19.74 13.70
CA PHE A 51 8.11 -20.83 12.81
C PHE A 51 8.99 -22.09 12.91
N GLY A 52 10.12 -22.02 13.63
CA GLY A 52 11.08 -23.11 13.76
C GLY A 52 11.93 -23.28 12.50
N ASP A 53 11.33 -23.76 11.41
CA ASP A 53 11.99 -23.93 10.12
C ASP A 53 11.50 -22.91 9.09
N ILE A 54 12.44 -22.23 8.45
CA ILE A 54 12.19 -21.28 7.38
C ILE A 54 12.56 -22.03 6.09
N GLY A 55 11.56 -22.51 5.34
CA GLY A 55 11.80 -23.02 3.99
C GLY A 55 12.42 -21.96 3.08
N GLU A 56 12.91 -22.35 1.90
CA GLU A 56 13.50 -21.47 0.86
C GLU A 56 12.48 -20.45 0.31
N GLN A 57 12.07 -19.50 1.14
CA GLN A 57 11.25 -18.36 0.75
C GLN A 57 12.15 -17.13 0.71
N GLU A 58 12.13 -16.41 -0.41
CA GLU A 58 12.78 -15.11 -0.54
C GLU A 58 12.33 -14.15 0.59
N PRO A 59 13.23 -13.28 1.07
CA PRO A 59 12.90 -12.32 2.11
C PRO A 59 11.82 -11.35 1.62
N LEU A 60 10.70 -11.30 2.35
CA LEU A 60 9.71 -10.22 2.21
C LEU A 60 10.40 -8.88 2.57
N PRO A 61 10.06 -7.76 1.90
CA PRO A 61 10.64 -6.46 2.23
C PRO A 61 10.38 -6.10 3.70
N THR A 62 11.45 -5.83 4.44
CA THR A 62 11.40 -5.58 5.89
C THR A 62 10.65 -4.27 6.16
N ARG A 63 9.51 -4.38 6.88
CA ARG A 63 8.72 -3.25 7.39
C ARG A 63 9.53 -2.44 8.41
N ASP A 64 9.16 -1.19 8.67
CA ASP A 64 9.86 -0.33 9.65
C ASP A 64 9.76 -0.84 11.11
N LEU A 65 8.74 -1.65 11.40
CA LEU A 65 8.54 -2.36 12.66
C LEU A 65 7.87 -3.71 12.35
N ASN A 66 8.42 -4.79 12.89
CA ASN A 66 7.85 -6.12 12.83
C ASN A 66 7.66 -6.66 14.26
N ILE A 67 6.46 -7.16 14.58
CA ILE A 67 6.12 -7.65 15.92
C ILE A 67 5.64 -9.08 15.79
N GLU A 68 6.32 -9.99 16.49
CA GLU A 68 5.93 -11.38 16.56
C GLU A 68 5.83 -11.83 18.02
N THR A 69 4.87 -12.71 18.27
CA THR A 69 4.64 -13.30 19.59
C THR A 69 5.11 -14.75 19.60
N VAL A 70 5.93 -15.14 20.57
CA VAL A 70 6.41 -16.51 20.78
C VAL A 70 6.00 -16.99 22.17
N ASN A 71 5.48 -18.22 22.28
CA ASN A 71 5.09 -18.83 23.55
C ASN A 71 6.15 -19.83 24.01
N TYR A 72 6.90 -19.52 25.06
CA TYR A 72 8.01 -20.36 25.52
C TYR A 72 8.53 -20.03 26.93
N PRO A 73 8.52 -20.93 27.92
CA PRO A 73 7.69 -22.13 28.01
C PRO A 73 6.19 -21.78 27.93
N ALA A 74 5.32 -22.78 27.92
CA ALA A 74 3.88 -22.60 27.65
C ALA A 74 3.13 -21.56 28.53
N THR A 75 3.72 -21.13 29.66
CA THR A 75 3.17 -20.15 30.60
C THR A 75 3.69 -18.71 30.39
N TYR A 76 4.61 -18.51 29.43
CA TYR A 76 5.24 -17.24 29.11
C TYR A 76 4.97 -16.86 27.65
N GLU A 77 4.53 -15.63 27.44
CA GLU A 77 4.34 -15.03 26.13
C GLU A 77 5.38 -13.92 25.92
N TRP A 78 6.15 -14.01 24.83
CA TRP A 78 7.18 -13.06 24.47
C TRP A 78 6.76 -12.28 23.24
N SER A 79 6.55 -10.98 23.40
CA SER A 79 6.34 -10.06 22.30
C SER A 79 7.69 -9.49 21.86
N ILE A 80 8.18 -9.91 20.70
CA ILE A 80 9.48 -9.52 20.16
C ILE A 80 9.25 -8.47 19.06
N TRP A 81 9.84 -7.29 19.25
CA TRP A 81 9.68 -6.11 18.41
C TRP A 81 10.99 -5.85 17.66
N GLU A 82 11.00 -6.16 16.38
CA GLU A 82 12.12 -5.87 15.48
C GLU A 82 12.01 -4.44 14.95
N PHE A 83 13.04 -3.65 15.19
CA PHE A 83 13.19 -2.29 14.66
C PHE A 83 14.37 -2.20 13.69
N ARG A 84 14.29 -1.27 12.73
CA ARG A 84 15.46 -0.80 11.97
C ARG A 84 16.26 0.22 12.80
N THR A 85 17.58 0.25 12.66
CA THR A 85 18.46 1.20 13.39
C THR A 85 18.17 2.65 13.07
N GLN A 86 17.69 2.95 11.85
CA GLN A 86 17.22 4.29 11.45
C GLN A 86 15.99 4.79 12.21
N CYS A 87 15.35 3.94 13.02
CA CYS A 87 14.19 4.27 13.86
C CYS A 87 14.59 4.69 15.29
N GLY A 88 15.78 5.27 15.49
CA GLY A 88 16.31 5.67 16.80
C GLY A 88 15.28 6.29 17.75
N PRO A 89 14.58 7.39 17.38
CA PRO A 89 13.57 8.01 18.23
C PRO A 89 12.44 7.08 18.69
N LEU A 90 12.09 6.05 17.91
CA LEU A 90 11.09 5.03 18.27
C LEU A 90 11.67 4.00 19.23
N ILE A 91 12.88 3.51 18.95
CA ILE A 91 13.60 2.55 19.80
C ILE A 91 13.73 3.12 21.20
N TRP A 92 14.17 4.38 21.30
CA TRP A 92 14.48 4.95 22.60
C TRP A 92 13.22 5.01 23.46
N ARG A 93 12.05 5.31 22.89
CA ARG A 93 10.76 5.41 23.61
C ARG A 93 10.26 4.07 24.15
N GLU A 94 10.76 2.97 23.62
CA GLU A 94 10.45 1.62 24.10
C GLU A 94 11.44 1.11 25.16
N LEU A 95 12.55 1.83 25.41
CA LEU A 95 13.46 1.54 26.50
C LEU A 95 12.80 1.92 27.83
N ALA A 96 12.39 0.89 28.58
CA ALA A 96 11.80 1.02 29.90
C ALA A 96 12.48 0.04 30.86
N PRO A 97 12.33 0.21 32.19
CA PRO A 97 13.01 -0.66 33.17
C PRO A 97 12.70 -2.16 33.05
N HIS A 98 11.55 -2.51 32.48
CA HIS A 98 11.11 -3.90 32.26
C HIS A 98 11.34 -4.38 30.81
N THR A 99 11.86 -3.52 29.93
CA THR A 99 12.17 -3.88 28.55
C THR A 99 13.45 -4.71 28.50
N LEU A 100 13.41 -5.79 27.73
CA LEU A 100 14.56 -6.64 27.44
C LEU A 100 15.09 -6.29 26.05
N VAL A 101 16.41 -6.15 25.87
CA VAL A 101 17.00 -5.76 24.59
C VAL A 101 17.90 -6.85 24.04
N VAL A 102 17.74 -7.21 22.77
CA VAL A 102 18.64 -8.12 22.05
C VAL A 102 19.26 -7.35 20.90
N TRP A 103 20.58 -7.21 20.91
CA TRP A 103 21.37 -6.65 19.83
C TRP A 103 22.00 -7.77 19.00
N LEU A 104 21.67 -7.85 17.71
CA LEU A 104 22.33 -8.76 16.77
C LEU A 104 23.43 -8.04 16.00
N HIS A 105 24.64 -8.59 16.07
CA HIS A 105 25.81 -8.14 15.34
C HIS A 105 26.08 -9.05 14.15
N ASP A 106 26.49 -8.48 13.01
CA ASP A 106 26.97 -9.23 11.85
C ASP A 106 28.47 -9.50 11.98
N CYS A 107 28.88 -10.75 12.26
CA CYS A 107 30.30 -11.05 12.43
C CYS A 107 31.15 -10.92 11.15
N SER A 108 30.55 -10.71 9.98
CA SER A 108 31.27 -10.47 8.73
C SER A 108 31.70 -9.01 8.52
N THR A 109 31.21 -8.07 9.35
CA THR A 109 31.63 -6.66 9.33
C THR A 109 32.84 -6.44 10.24
N GLU A 110 33.69 -5.46 9.93
CA GLU A 110 34.93 -5.18 10.68
C GLU A 110 34.77 -4.11 11.80
N GLU A 111 33.57 -3.55 11.99
CA GLU A 111 33.32 -2.48 12.99
C GLU A 111 32.76 -3.05 14.31
N TRP A 112 33.58 -3.11 15.38
CA TRP A 112 33.19 -3.69 16.69
C TRP A 112 33.53 -2.81 17.90
N PRO A 113 32.55 -2.47 18.77
CA PRO A 113 31.12 -2.40 18.45
C PRO A 113 30.84 -1.20 17.52
N PRO A 114 29.79 -1.25 16.69
CA PRO A 114 29.39 -0.15 15.83
C PRO A 114 28.95 1.07 16.64
N TRP A 115 29.11 2.27 16.08
CA TRP A 115 28.84 3.52 16.81
C TRP A 115 27.39 3.63 17.31
N GLU A 116 26.40 3.10 16.58
CA GLU A 116 24.99 3.09 16.98
C GLU A 116 24.76 2.30 18.28
N PHE A 117 25.57 1.27 18.52
CA PHE A 117 25.49 0.48 19.74
C PHE A 117 25.83 1.32 20.96
N ARG A 118 26.86 2.17 20.88
CA ARG A 118 27.23 3.07 21.99
C ARG A 118 26.10 4.05 22.32
N GLY A 119 25.49 4.65 21.30
CA GLY A 119 24.33 5.52 21.49
C GLY A 119 23.11 4.81 22.10
N LEU A 120 22.92 3.52 21.81
CA LEU A 120 21.89 2.70 22.45
C LEU A 120 22.17 2.52 23.95
N LEU A 121 23.41 2.22 24.35
CA LEU A 121 23.76 2.02 25.76
C LEU A 121 23.51 3.28 26.59
N ASP A 122 23.89 4.44 26.07
CA ASP A 122 23.64 5.73 26.73
C ASP A 122 22.15 5.97 26.96
N GLN A 123 21.33 5.70 25.93
CA GLN A 123 19.86 5.82 26.02
C GLN A 123 19.22 4.79 26.95
N MET A 124 19.78 3.58 27.02
CA MET A 124 19.32 2.55 27.96
C MET A 124 19.53 2.99 29.40
N VAL A 125 20.70 3.51 29.72
CA VAL A 125 21.02 4.03 31.06
C VAL A 125 20.14 5.23 31.40
N GLU A 126 20.01 6.20 30.50
CA GLU A 126 19.17 7.39 30.70
C GLU A 126 17.71 7.04 31.03
N ARG A 127 17.19 5.96 30.43
CA ARG A 127 15.79 5.54 30.57
C ARG A 127 15.59 4.40 31.58
N GLY A 128 16.65 4.01 32.27
CA GLY A 128 16.65 2.95 33.29
C GLY A 128 16.37 1.56 32.73
N CYS A 129 16.55 1.33 31.43
CA CYS A 129 16.46 0.01 30.80
C CYS A 129 17.76 -0.76 31.07
N ARG A 130 17.66 -1.89 31.79
CA ARG A 130 18.85 -2.53 32.37
C ARG A 130 19.37 -3.75 31.61
N TYR A 131 18.50 -4.49 30.93
CA TYR A 131 18.84 -5.83 30.45
C TYR A 131 19.13 -5.87 28.94
N ILE A 132 20.34 -6.31 28.58
CA ILE A 132 20.76 -6.41 27.17
C ILE A 132 21.54 -7.69 26.88
N TRP A 133 21.25 -8.31 25.73
CA TRP A 133 21.98 -9.44 25.17
C TRP A 133 22.60 -9.07 23.83
N VAL A 134 23.82 -9.49 23.57
CA VAL A 134 24.49 -9.35 22.28
C VAL A 134 24.65 -10.72 21.63
N GLY A 135 24.02 -10.91 20.47
CA GLY A 135 24.13 -12.10 19.64
C GLY A 135 25.06 -11.86 18.45
N LEU A 136 26.17 -12.61 18.42
CA LEU A 136 27.17 -12.58 17.34
C LEU A 136 26.71 -13.48 16.18
N ASN A 137 26.00 -12.92 15.21
CA ASN A 137 25.29 -13.65 14.16
C ASN A 137 26.15 -13.86 12.89
N LYS A 138 25.66 -14.70 11.98
CA LYS A 138 26.31 -15.10 10.71
C LYS A 138 27.62 -15.87 10.86
N GLN A 139 27.78 -16.62 11.94
CA GLN A 139 28.91 -17.54 12.13
C GLN A 139 28.88 -18.78 11.18
N ASP A 140 27.92 -18.82 10.24
CA ASP A 140 27.90 -19.74 9.11
C ASP A 140 28.63 -19.22 7.87
N SER A 141 28.97 -17.92 7.84
CA SER A 141 29.71 -17.32 6.73
C SER A 141 31.16 -17.86 6.69
N PRO A 142 31.73 -18.13 5.49
CA PRO A 142 33.13 -18.53 5.37
C PRO A 142 34.11 -17.44 5.83
N ASP A 143 33.69 -16.18 5.82
CA ASP A 143 34.51 -15.02 6.21
C ASP A 143 34.62 -14.85 7.73
N VAL A 144 33.88 -15.65 8.51
CA VAL A 144 33.81 -15.53 9.97
C VAL A 144 34.57 -16.67 10.64
N SER A 145 35.77 -16.37 11.12
CA SER A 145 36.59 -17.32 11.89
C SER A 145 36.23 -17.29 13.38
N LYS A 146 36.60 -18.35 14.13
CA LYS A 146 36.43 -18.37 15.60
C LYS A 146 37.20 -17.24 16.30
N GLN A 147 38.34 -16.84 15.74
CA GLN A 147 39.15 -15.75 16.27
C GLN A 147 38.43 -14.40 16.12
N VAL A 148 37.83 -14.14 14.95
CA VAL A 148 37.01 -12.93 14.70
C VAL A 148 35.86 -12.83 15.70
N VAL A 149 35.14 -13.94 15.95
CA VAL A 149 34.05 -13.97 16.93
C VAL A 149 34.57 -13.68 18.35
N GLN A 150 35.75 -14.19 18.70
CA GLN A 150 36.36 -13.96 20.01
C GLN A 150 36.82 -12.50 20.18
N GLU A 151 37.40 -11.90 19.13
CA GLU A 151 37.82 -10.50 19.13
C GLU A 151 36.62 -9.55 19.20
N ALA A 152 35.59 -9.76 18.38
CA ALA A 152 34.34 -9.00 18.43
C ALA A 152 33.71 -9.10 19.83
N ARG A 153 33.66 -10.30 20.40
CA ARG A 153 33.17 -10.51 21.77
C ARG A 153 33.94 -9.69 22.80
N GLN A 154 35.27 -9.75 22.76
CA GLN A 154 36.11 -8.99 23.69
C GLN A 154 35.84 -7.49 23.57
N LYS A 155 35.64 -6.96 22.35
CA LYS A 155 35.31 -5.55 22.13
C LYS A 155 33.97 -5.13 22.72
N TYR A 156 32.94 -5.98 22.59
CA TYR A 156 31.65 -5.73 23.25
C TYR A 156 31.77 -5.78 24.77
N GLU A 157 32.51 -6.74 25.34
CA GLU A 157 32.75 -6.85 26.78
C GLU A 157 33.54 -5.63 27.33
N GLU A 158 34.56 -5.16 26.61
CA GLU A 158 35.31 -3.93 26.91
C GLU A 158 34.41 -2.68 26.90
N GLU A 159 33.47 -2.58 25.95
CA GLU A 159 32.51 -1.47 25.89
C GLU A 159 31.53 -1.51 27.06
N PHE A 160 30.97 -2.69 27.36
CA PHE A 160 30.05 -2.86 28.49
C PHE A 160 30.70 -2.59 29.85
N ALA A 161 31.99 -2.89 30.00
CA ALA A 161 32.73 -2.61 31.23
C ALA A 161 32.70 -1.12 31.63
N LYS A 162 32.48 -0.20 30.68
CA LYS A 162 32.34 1.24 30.95
C LYS A 162 31.06 1.59 31.72
N TYR A 163 30.03 0.74 31.64
CA TYR A 163 28.71 1.00 32.22
C TYR A 163 28.49 0.33 33.58
N ASN A 164 29.50 -0.36 34.14
CA ASN A 164 29.51 -0.96 35.49
C ASN A 164 28.15 -1.61 35.87
N ASP A 165 27.60 -1.24 37.03
CA ASP A 165 26.33 -1.77 37.57
C ASP A 165 25.07 -1.16 36.91
N ALA A 166 25.22 -0.21 35.97
CA ALA A 166 24.06 0.44 35.34
C ALA A 166 23.31 -0.50 34.38
N LEU A 167 24.03 -1.44 33.75
CA LEU A 167 23.48 -2.38 32.78
C LEU A 167 23.81 -3.83 33.20
N SER A 168 22.81 -4.70 33.11
CA SER A 168 22.96 -6.15 33.17
C SER A 168 23.05 -6.68 31.73
N TRP A 169 24.27 -7.03 31.33
CA TRP A 169 24.57 -7.40 29.95
C TRP A 169 25.04 -8.86 29.84
N ARG A 170 24.84 -9.47 28.66
CA ARG A 170 25.50 -10.72 28.27
C ARG A 170 25.91 -10.69 26.81
N VAL A 171 27.15 -11.04 26.54
CA VAL A 171 27.60 -11.37 25.18
C VAL A 171 27.53 -12.89 25.02
N LEU A 172 26.69 -13.35 24.08
CA LEU A 172 26.39 -14.77 23.92
C LEU A 172 27.61 -15.52 23.36
N THR A 173 27.85 -16.72 23.91
CA THR A 173 29.09 -17.49 23.67
C THR A 173 28.90 -18.65 22.69
N HIS A 174 27.66 -19.08 22.50
CA HIS A 174 27.31 -20.16 21.61
C HIS A 174 27.33 -19.70 20.14
N LYS A 175 27.45 -20.67 19.24
CA LYS A 175 27.42 -20.38 17.80
C LYS A 175 26.02 -19.89 17.42
N LEU A 176 25.94 -18.73 16.77
CA LEU A 176 24.66 -18.17 16.32
C LEU A 176 24.64 -18.00 14.79
N SER A 177 23.66 -18.62 14.16
CA SER A 177 23.35 -18.45 12.74
C SER A 177 21.84 -18.44 12.55
N SER A 178 21.30 -17.26 12.27
CA SER A 178 19.88 -17.10 12.00
C SER A 178 19.43 -17.85 10.73
N LYS A 179 20.34 -17.99 9.75
CA LYS A 179 20.09 -18.71 8.49
C LYS A 179 19.87 -20.20 8.71
N THR A 180 20.76 -20.83 9.48
CA THR A 180 20.68 -22.28 9.78
C THR A 180 19.77 -22.59 10.97
N GLY A 181 19.50 -21.59 11.80
CA GLY A 181 18.73 -21.70 13.04
C GLY A 181 19.55 -22.13 14.26
N ILE A 182 20.85 -22.41 14.10
CA ILE A 182 21.74 -22.77 15.20
C ILE A 182 21.82 -21.61 16.19
N GLY A 183 21.62 -21.89 17.48
CA GLY A 183 21.76 -20.92 18.57
C GLY A 183 20.59 -19.94 18.75
N VAL A 184 19.58 -19.94 17.87
CA VAL A 184 18.49 -18.95 17.92
C VAL A 184 17.59 -19.14 19.15
N PHE A 185 17.14 -20.38 19.42
CA PHE A 185 16.33 -20.68 20.59
C PHE A 185 17.11 -20.58 21.90
N GLU A 186 18.42 -20.83 21.87
CA GLU A 186 19.31 -20.69 23.03
C GLU A 186 19.35 -19.24 23.54
N VAL A 187 19.21 -18.25 22.66
CA VAL A 187 19.07 -16.84 23.04
C VAL A 187 17.81 -16.62 23.88
N LEU A 188 16.66 -17.10 23.40
CA LEU A 188 15.38 -16.93 24.10
C LEU A 188 15.37 -17.69 25.43
N GLU A 189 16.01 -18.86 25.49
CA GLU A 189 16.18 -19.62 26.72
C GLU A 189 17.07 -18.90 27.73
N ASP A 190 18.19 -18.30 27.32
CA ASP A 190 19.03 -17.51 28.25
C ASP A 190 18.28 -16.29 28.81
N ILE A 191 17.49 -15.61 27.97
CA ILE A 191 16.61 -14.51 28.39
C ILE A 191 15.61 -15.01 29.43
N TYR A 192 14.92 -16.11 29.14
CA TYR A 192 13.95 -16.72 30.06
C TYR A 192 14.59 -17.09 31.40
N GLN A 193 15.76 -17.74 31.40
CA GLN A 193 16.47 -18.11 32.62
C GLN A 193 16.90 -16.88 33.42
N THR A 194 17.29 -15.80 32.76
CA THR A 194 17.63 -14.52 33.42
C THR A 194 16.41 -13.89 34.07
N VAL A 195 15.31 -13.78 33.32
CA VAL A 195 14.02 -13.27 33.83
C VAL A 195 13.56 -14.05 35.05
N LYS A 196 13.68 -15.38 35.01
CA LYS A 196 13.34 -16.27 36.13
C LYS A 196 14.28 -16.08 37.32
N ARG A 197 15.59 -15.98 37.08
CA ARG A 197 16.61 -15.82 38.14
C ARG A 197 16.45 -14.51 38.90
N VAL A 198 16.11 -13.43 38.20
CA VAL A 198 16.01 -12.08 38.78
C VAL A 198 14.59 -11.79 39.29
N ASN A 199 13.64 -12.73 39.11
CA ASN A 199 12.21 -12.50 39.37
C ASN A 199 11.72 -11.19 38.74
N LEU A 200 12.10 -10.96 37.48
CA LEU A 200 11.71 -9.75 36.78
C LEU A 200 10.19 -9.80 36.56
N GLU A 201 9.46 -8.92 37.24
CA GLU A 201 8.02 -8.80 37.05
C GLU A 201 7.75 -8.34 35.61
N PRO A 202 6.79 -8.97 34.90
CA PRO A 202 6.36 -8.47 33.61
C PRO A 202 5.85 -7.04 33.77
N ALA A 203 5.85 -6.28 32.66
CA ALA A 203 5.19 -4.98 32.65
C ALA A 203 3.80 -5.16 33.28
N LYS A 204 3.43 -4.30 34.24
CA LYS A 204 2.02 -4.21 34.62
C LYS A 204 1.32 -3.76 33.35
N GLU A 205 0.77 -4.70 32.59
CA GLU A 205 -0.30 -4.39 31.65
C GLU A 205 -1.28 -3.57 32.47
N ASP A 206 -1.51 -2.34 32.02
CA ASP A 206 -2.55 -1.51 32.55
C ASP A 206 -3.79 -2.42 32.55
N LYS A 207 -4.30 -2.82 33.73
CA LYS A 207 -5.37 -3.82 33.84
C LYS A 207 -6.67 -3.38 33.11
N ARG A 208 -6.66 -2.18 32.53
CA ARG A 208 -7.58 -1.66 31.52
C ARG A 208 -7.55 -2.41 30.17
N ASP A 209 -6.47 -3.12 29.83
CA ASP A 209 -6.32 -3.74 28.51
C ASP A 209 -6.65 -5.25 28.47
N LYS A 210 -6.84 -5.92 29.62
CA LYS A 210 -7.35 -7.31 29.70
C LYS A 210 -8.74 -7.47 30.31
N LYS A 211 -9.21 -6.48 31.06
CA LYS A 211 -10.65 -6.28 31.23
C LYS A 211 -11.06 -5.24 30.21
N GLY A 212 -11.79 -5.68 29.19
CA GLY A 212 -12.96 -4.92 28.77
C GLY A 212 -13.83 -4.63 29.99
N THR A 213 -13.46 -3.59 30.73
CA THR A 213 -14.42 -2.71 31.37
C THR A 213 -14.74 -1.77 30.21
N VAL A 214 -15.50 -2.18 29.18
CA VAL A 214 -16.94 -2.38 29.27
C VAL A 214 -17.51 -1.74 30.54
N ILE A 215 -17.31 -0.43 30.65
CA ILE A 215 -18.51 0.38 30.75
C ILE A 215 -19.19 0.17 29.41
N SER A 216 -20.37 -0.42 29.46
CA SER A 216 -21.24 -0.70 28.34
C SER A 216 -21.46 0.55 27.49
N ASP A 217 -20.66 0.73 26.44
CA ASP A 217 -21.07 1.43 25.22
C ASP A 217 -21.30 0.35 24.15
N SER A 218 -22.24 -0.54 24.43
CA SER A 218 -22.50 -1.80 23.71
C SER A 218 -23.40 -1.62 22.48
N THR A 219 -23.28 -0.54 21.72
CA THR A 219 -24.17 -0.32 20.56
C THR A 219 -23.45 -0.25 19.21
N ASP A 220 -22.16 0.04 19.17
CA ASP A 220 -21.47 0.33 17.90
C ASP A 220 -20.56 -0.81 17.38
N GLU A 221 -20.34 -1.87 18.16
CA GLU A 221 -19.34 -2.91 17.82
C GLU A 221 -19.73 -3.78 16.61
N GLU A 222 -21.02 -3.92 16.29
CA GLU A 222 -21.52 -4.70 15.15
C GLU A 222 -22.68 -3.99 14.42
N LEU A 223 -22.52 -2.70 14.08
CA LEU A 223 -23.54 -2.03 13.27
C LEU A 223 -23.53 -2.54 11.83
N THR A 224 -24.69 -3.01 11.38
CA THR A 224 -24.95 -3.33 9.97
C THR A 224 -24.86 -2.08 9.10
N THR A 225 -24.63 -2.26 7.79
CA THR A 225 -24.58 -1.16 6.82
C THR A 225 -25.86 -0.31 6.86
N GLU A 226 -27.03 -0.92 7.05
CA GLU A 226 -28.32 -0.25 7.15
C GLU A 226 -28.43 0.63 8.39
N GLN A 227 -27.98 0.12 9.55
CA GLN A 227 -27.96 0.91 10.79
C GLN A 227 -26.99 2.10 10.70
N LEU A 228 -25.83 1.91 10.06
CA LEU A 228 -24.89 3.00 9.80
C LEU A 228 -25.50 4.07 8.87
N GLN A 229 -26.21 3.66 7.81
CA GLN A 229 -26.92 4.59 6.92
C GLN A 229 -28.02 5.37 7.66
N HIS A 230 -28.78 4.71 8.53
CA HIS A 230 -29.77 5.40 9.37
C HIS A 230 -29.12 6.42 10.31
N ARG A 231 -27.99 6.06 10.94
CA ARG A 231 -27.21 6.98 11.79
C ARG A 231 -26.71 8.18 11.00
N VAL A 232 -26.15 7.97 9.81
CA VAL A 232 -25.75 9.05 8.88
C VAL A 232 -26.94 9.98 8.63
N GLY A 233 -28.12 9.45 8.33
CA GLY A 233 -29.34 10.25 8.11
C GLY A 233 -29.72 11.10 9.32
N ARG A 234 -29.67 10.54 10.53
CA ARG A 234 -29.99 11.23 11.79
C ARG A 234 -29.01 12.38 12.07
N GLU A 235 -27.71 12.13 11.99
CA GLU A 235 -26.68 13.17 12.27
C GLU A 235 -26.74 14.29 11.23
N ILE A 236 -26.95 13.98 9.95
CA ILE A 236 -27.10 15.00 8.90
C ILE A 236 -28.36 15.85 9.12
N THR A 237 -29.46 15.25 9.59
CA THR A 237 -30.71 16.00 9.87
C THR A 237 -30.58 16.88 11.11
N GLY A 238 -29.75 16.48 12.09
CA GLY A 238 -29.44 17.27 13.27
C GLY A 238 -28.39 18.38 13.05
N ASP A 239 -27.67 18.36 11.92
CA ASP A 239 -26.66 19.36 11.56
C ASP A 239 -27.33 20.65 11.08
N THR A 240 -27.56 21.57 12.01
CA THR A 240 -28.24 22.86 11.76
C THR A 240 -27.30 23.96 11.28
N LEU A 241 -25.98 23.76 11.38
CA LEU A 241 -24.98 24.73 10.95
C LEU A 241 -24.60 24.47 9.49
N ASP A 242 -24.68 25.53 8.67
CA ASP A 242 -24.07 25.49 7.34
C ASP A 242 -22.55 25.30 7.43
N ALA A 243 -21.92 24.97 6.31
CA ALA A 243 -20.51 24.60 6.27
C ALA A 243 -19.59 25.73 6.76
N ASP A 244 -19.84 26.97 6.36
CA ASP A 244 -18.96 28.08 6.72
C ASP A 244 -19.20 28.54 8.17
N ALA A 245 -20.47 28.56 8.61
CA ALA A 245 -20.82 28.79 10.00
C ALA A 245 -20.17 27.74 10.93
N PHE A 246 -20.23 26.46 10.57
CA PHE A 246 -19.56 25.39 11.32
C PHE A 246 -18.05 25.62 11.41
N TRP A 247 -17.40 25.99 10.29
CA TRP A 247 -15.96 26.21 10.27
C TRP A 247 -15.56 27.39 11.17
N THR A 248 -16.27 28.51 11.07
CA THR A 248 -16.04 29.68 11.92
C THR A 248 -16.25 29.35 13.40
N SER A 249 -17.31 28.63 13.76
CA SER A 249 -17.54 28.18 15.14
C SER A 249 -16.45 27.22 15.64
N PHE A 250 -15.97 26.29 14.80
CA PHE A 250 -14.83 25.42 15.15
C PHE A 250 -13.53 26.21 15.34
N LEU A 251 -13.31 27.25 14.53
CA LEU A 251 -12.13 28.10 14.65
C LEU A 251 -12.14 28.96 15.91
N ASN A 252 -13.30 29.50 16.27
CA ASN A 252 -13.49 30.34 17.46
C ASN A 252 -13.61 29.52 18.75
N GLY A 253 -14.00 28.25 18.65
CA GLY A 253 -14.23 27.37 19.79
C GLY A 253 -15.67 27.32 20.28
N ASP A 254 -16.61 27.93 19.57
CA ASP A 254 -18.01 28.10 19.98
C ASP A 254 -18.94 27.01 19.39
N LEU A 255 -18.45 25.78 19.25
CA LEU A 255 -19.27 24.69 18.75
C LEU A 255 -20.34 24.28 19.77
N PRO A 256 -21.56 23.94 19.32
CA PRO A 256 -22.64 23.54 20.24
C PRO A 256 -22.44 22.13 20.80
N VAL A 257 -21.94 21.19 19.99
CA VAL A 257 -21.78 19.77 20.35
C VAL A 257 -20.49 19.23 19.73
N TRP A 258 -19.82 18.32 20.42
CA TRP A 258 -18.63 17.62 19.95
C TRP A 258 -18.84 16.10 19.89
N THR A 259 -19.23 15.56 18.74
CA THR A 259 -19.46 14.13 18.48
C THR A 259 -18.46 13.56 17.47
N HIS A 260 -18.55 12.25 17.19
CA HIS A 260 -17.83 11.61 16.08
C HIS A 260 -18.12 12.28 14.72
N TYR A 261 -19.37 12.70 14.48
CA TYR A 261 -19.76 13.41 13.27
C TYR A 261 -19.04 14.75 13.14
N THR A 262 -19.05 15.58 14.18
CA THR A 262 -18.40 16.91 14.14
C THR A 262 -16.87 16.78 14.12
N TYR A 263 -16.31 15.74 14.74
CA TYR A 263 -14.89 15.39 14.64
C TYR A 263 -14.49 15.10 13.19
N LEU A 264 -15.23 14.22 12.50
CA LEU A 264 -14.98 13.90 11.10
C LEU A 264 -15.21 15.11 10.17
N LYS A 265 -16.24 15.93 10.43
CA LYS A 265 -16.53 17.15 9.66
C LYS A 265 -15.37 18.15 9.76
N ALA A 266 -14.85 18.38 10.98
CA ALA A 266 -13.71 19.27 11.20
C ALA A 266 -12.42 18.72 10.55
N LEU A 267 -12.15 17.42 10.69
CA LEU A 267 -10.98 16.80 10.06
C LEU A 267 -11.07 16.84 8.53
N TYR A 268 -12.25 16.63 7.96
CA TYR A 268 -12.50 16.78 6.53
C TYR A 268 -12.17 18.18 6.03
N PHE A 269 -12.51 19.23 6.77
CA PHE A 269 -12.20 20.61 6.38
C PHE A 269 -10.70 20.90 6.44
N VAL A 270 -9.99 20.38 7.45
CA VAL A 270 -8.52 20.47 7.53
C VAL A 270 -7.85 19.74 6.36
N ILE A 271 -8.36 18.56 5.96
CA ILE A 271 -7.90 17.85 4.77
C ILE A 271 -8.05 18.72 3.51
N LEU A 272 -9.20 19.39 3.34
CA LEU A 272 -9.43 20.26 2.19
C LEU A 272 -8.52 21.50 2.17
N GLU A 273 -8.31 22.16 3.32
CA GLU A 273 -7.42 23.34 3.40
C GLU A 273 -5.95 22.98 3.14
N SER A 274 -5.56 21.76 3.50
CA SER A 274 -4.20 21.24 3.40
C SER A 274 -3.92 20.45 2.11
N ALA A 275 -4.94 20.27 1.27
CA ALA A 275 -4.85 19.49 0.04
C ALA A 275 -3.70 19.99 -0.86
N LYS A 276 -2.92 19.05 -1.42
CA LYS A 276 -1.76 19.28 -2.28
C LYS A 276 -0.58 20.02 -1.63
N LYS A 277 -0.64 20.34 -0.34
CA LYS A 277 0.41 21.07 0.40
C LYS A 277 1.09 20.24 1.46
N LYS A 278 0.34 19.33 2.09
CA LYS A 278 0.79 18.58 3.28
C LYS A 278 0.54 17.09 3.11
N THR A 279 1.42 16.30 3.71
CA THR A 279 1.28 14.85 3.89
C THR A 279 0.15 14.53 4.85
N PHE A 280 -0.38 13.31 4.80
CA PHE A 280 -1.42 12.86 5.75
C PHE A 280 -0.94 12.95 7.21
N CYS A 281 0.37 12.78 7.45
CA CYS A 281 1.01 12.96 8.76
C CYS A 281 0.97 14.42 9.23
N GLU A 282 1.31 15.37 8.35
CA GLU A 282 1.27 16.80 8.66
C GLU A 282 -0.17 17.30 8.85
N ILE A 283 -1.12 16.80 8.05
CA ILE A 283 -2.56 17.06 8.23
C ILE A 283 -3.03 16.58 9.61
N ALA A 284 -2.61 15.39 10.03
CA ALA A 284 -2.93 14.86 11.35
C ALA A 284 -2.38 15.75 12.48
N GLU A 285 -1.16 16.27 12.33
CA GLU A 285 -0.56 17.19 13.29
C GLU A 285 -1.29 18.54 13.36
N ASP A 286 -1.63 19.14 12.21
CA ASP A 286 -2.43 20.36 12.18
C ASP A 286 -3.77 20.16 12.89
N PHE A 287 -4.42 19.02 12.66
CA PHE A 287 -5.68 18.71 13.31
C PHE A 287 -5.51 18.55 14.83
N ILE A 288 -4.43 17.90 15.30
CA ILE A 288 -4.10 17.82 16.73
C ILE A 288 -3.91 19.22 17.34
N ILE A 289 -3.28 20.15 16.63
CA ILE A 289 -3.15 21.55 17.07
C ILE A 289 -4.54 22.18 17.23
N HIS A 290 -5.43 22.00 16.26
CA HIS A 290 -6.81 22.49 16.34
C HIS A 290 -7.59 21.87 17.51
N LEU A 291 -7.46 20.55 17.74
CA LEU A 291 -8.10 19.85 18.86
C LEU A 291 -7.61 20.38 20.22
N ASN A 292 -6.29 20.60 20.36
CA ASN A 292 -5.70 21.17 21.57
C ASN A 292 -6.18 22.60 21.82
N ARG A 293 -6.36 23.42 20.77
CA ARG A 293 -6.98 24.75 20.89
C ARG A 293 -8.43 24.64 21.33
N LEU A 294 -9.24 23.80 20.68
CA LEU A 294 -10.66 23.63 21.00
C LEU A 294 -10.85 23.20 22.47
N ARG A 295 -10.01 22.28 22.96
CA ARG A 295 -10.02 21.85 24.37
C ARG A 295 -9.70 22.98 25.35
N LYS A 296 -8.79 23.89 24.98
CA LYS A 296 -8.44 25.06 25.81
C LYS A 296 -9.57 26.09 25.85
N THR A 297 -10.20 26.37 24.71
CA THR A 297 -11.24 27.39 24.60
C THR A 297 -12.58 26.92 25.16
N SER A 298 -12.95 25.66 24.89
CA SER A 298 -14.26 25.09 25.26
C SER A 298 -14.12 23.72 25.93
N PRO A 299 -13.56 23.66 27.15
CA PRO A 299 -13.36 22.41 27.88
C PRO A 299 -14.67 21.66 28.15
N GLN A 300 -15.81 22.36 28.24
CA GLN A 300 -17.14 21.77 28.46
C GLN A 300 -17.54 20.76 27.37
N LEU A 301 -17.09 20.94 26.13
CA LEU A 301 -17.37 20.02 25.02
C LEU A 301 -16.74 18.64 25.21
N PHE A 302 -15.69 18.56 26.03
CA PHE A 302 -14.93 17.34 26.31
C PHE A 302 -15.37 16.66 27.62
N ASN A 303 -16.44 17.13 28.26
CA ASN A 303 -16.97 16.50 29.47
C ASN A 303 -18.25 15.70 29.21
N ASN A 304 -18.72 15.67 27.95
CA ASN A 304 -19.97 15.03 27.58
C ASN A 304 -19.84 13.50 27.48
N SER A 305 -20.82 12.76 28.01
CA SER A 305 -20.77 11.29 28.11
C SER A 305 -20.96 10.56 26.78
N GLU A 306 -21.52 11.23 25.77
CA GLU A 306 -21.84 10.62 24.47
C GLU A 306 -20.63 10.47 23.53
N THR A 307 -19.55 11.21 23.80
CA THR A 307 -18.36 11.21 22.97
C THR A 307 -17.38 10.15 23.48
N PRO A 308 -17.03 9.14 22.68
CA PRO A 308 -16.15 8.07 23.12
C PRO A 308 -14.84 8.63 23.66
N ARG A 309 -14.36 8.09 24.78
CA ARG A 309 -13.13 8.55 25.46
C ARG A 309 -11.93 8.71 24.53
N ALA A 310 -11.89 7.91 23.47
CA ALA A 310 -10.91 7.97 22.39
C ALA A 310 -10.74 9.37 21.75
N TYR A 311 -11.80 10.19 21.70
CA TYR A 311 -11.82 11.52 21.09
C TYR A 311 -11.71 12.66 22.12
N VAL A 312 -11.61 12.31 23.40
CA VAL A 312 -11.83 13.23 24.51
C VAL A 312 -10.63 13.29 25.47
N GLU A 313 -9.88 12.20 25.62
CA GLU A 313 -8.69 12.16 26.49
C GLU A 313 -7.47 12.82 25.83
N ALA A 314 -6.85 13.79 26.50
CA ALA A 314 -5.57 14.39 26.10
C ALA A 314 -4.38 13.64 26.76
N PRO A 315 -3.21 13.56 26.10
CA PRO A 315 -2.95 14.05 24.73
C PRO A 315 -3.76 13.29 23.67
N PHE A 316 -4.12 13.96 22.57
CA PHE A 316 -4.87 13.32 21.49
C PHE A 316 -3.99 12.30 20.78
N SER A 317 -4.53 11.12 20.48
CA SER A 317 -3.76 10.05 19.84
C SER A 317 -3.43 10.38 18.38
N ARG A 318 -2.15 10.56 18.08
CA ARG A 318 -1.64 10.67 16.69
C ARG A 318 -1.99 9.42 15.89
N CYS A 319 -2.01 8.24 16.52
CA CYS A 319 -2.52 7.02 15.92
C CYS A 319 -3.97 7.20 15.43
N LEU A 320 -4.88 7.57 16.32
CA LEU A 320 -6.30 7.66 15.96
C LEU A 320 -6.58 8.77 14.93
N VAL A 321 -5.94 9.94 15.07
CA VAL A 321 -6.12 11.05 14.12
C VAL A 321 -5.64 10.65 12.73
N THR A 322 -4.44 10.09 12.63
CA THR A 322 -3.88 9.66 11.35
C THR A 322 -4.72 8.55 10.70
N PHE A 323 -5.27 7.63 11.51
CA PHE A 323 -6.21 6.62 11.05
C PHE A 323 -7.42 7.27 10.37
N TRP A 324 -8.05 8.23 11.04
CA TRP A 324 -9.23 8.93 10.49
C TRP A 324 -8.88 9.83 9.31
N THR A 325 -7.70 10.43 9.27
CA THR A 325 -7.22 11.20 8.11
C THR A 325 -7.18 10.31 6.87
N LEU A 326 -6.58 9.11 6.99
CA LEU A 326 -6.51 8.16 5.89
C LEU A 326 -7.90 7.63 5.50
N GLN A 327 -8.76 7.30 6.46
CA GLN A 327 -10.12 6.84 6.20
C GLN A 327 -10.96 7.90 5.46
N LEU A 328 -10.89 9.16 5.88
CA LEU A 328 -11.60 10.25 5.20
C LEU A 328 -11.04 10.51 3.80
N GLN A 329 -9.72 10.46 3.60
CA GLN A 329 -9.13 10.55 2.27
C GLN A 329 -9.60 9.40 1.35
N HIS A 330 -9.71 8.18 1.87
CA HIS A 330 -10.31 7.06 1.13
C HIS A 330 -11.79 7.30 0.82
N GLY A 331 -12.59 7.79 1.76
CA GLY A 331 -13.99 8.16 1.53
C GLY A 331 -14.15 9.26 0.46
N ILE A 332 -13.28 10.27 0.48
CA ILE A 332 -13.21 11.31 -0.56
C ILE A 332 -12.90 10.68 -1.92
N ARG A 333 -11.89 9.80 -1.99
CA ARG A 333 -11.54 9.09 -3.22
C ARG A 333 -12.72 8.30 -3.75
N ASP A 334 -13.35 7.47 -2.92
CA ASP A 334 -14.44 6.59 -3.35
C ASP A 334 -15.65 7.40 -3.83
N TYR A 335 -16.01 8.48 -3.14
CA TYR A 335 -17.05 9.41 -3.60
C TYR A 335 -16.72 10.07 -4.95
N ARG A 336 -15.47 10.50 -5.16
CA ARG A 336 -15.02 11.06 -6.45
C ARG A 336 -15.01 10.00 -7.54
N MET A 337 -14.65 8.75 -7.21
CA MET A 337 -14.73 7.62 -8.14
C MET A 337 -16.17 7.28 -8.53
N HIS A 338 -17.12 7.40 -7.61
CA HIS A 338 -18.54 7.20 -7.91
C HIS A 338 -19.12 8.31 -8.78
N THR A 339 -18.75 9.57 -8.51
CA THR A 339 -19.26 10.74 -9.26
C THR A 339 -18.45 11.08 -10.52
N MET A 340 -17.29 10.43 -10.72
CA MET A 340 -16.29 10.75 -11.75
C MET A 340 -15.86 12.22 -11.76
N SER A 341 -15.94 12.92 -10.62
CA SER A 341 -15.58 14.34 -10.51
C SER A 341 -14.07 14.55 -10.50
N ALA A 342 -13.57 15.44 -11.37
CA ALA A 342 -12.16 15.82 -11.40
C ALA A 342 -11.77 16.70 -10.21
N ASP A 343 -12.70 17.49 -9.66
CA ASP A 343 -12.42 18.39 -8.55
C ASP A 343 -12.55 17.68 -7.19
N LEU A 344 -11.93 18.26 -6.16
CA LEU A 344 -12.16 17.84 -4.78
C LEU A 344 -13.58 18.24 -4.34
N PRO A 345 -14.26 17.42 -3.53
CA PRO A 345 -15.57 17.76 -3.01
C PRO A 345 -15.49 19.01 -2.14
N SER A 346 -16.49 19.89 -2.28
CA SER A 346 -16.58 21.11 -1.47
C SER A 346 -17.01 20.81 -0.03
N ARG A 347 -16.80 21.76 0.89
CA ARG A 347 -17.21 21.62 2.30
C ARG A 347 -18.67 21.20 2.50
N VAL A 348 -19.56 21.66 1.62
CA VAL A 348 -21.00 21.38 1.63
C VAL A 348 -21.31 19.92 1.25
N GLU A 349 -20.37 19.21 0.63
CA GLU A 349 -20.55 17.83 0.17
C GLU A 349 -20.17 16.77 1.21
N PHE A 350 -19.69 17.17 2.39
CA PHE A 350 -19.39 16.23 3.48
C PHE A 350 -20.54 15.23 3.78
N PRO A 351 -21.82 15.66 3.84
CA PRO A 351 -22.95 14.74 4.02
C PRO A 351 -23.09 13.70 2.90
N LYS A 352 -22.73 14.06 1.65
CA LYS A 352 -22.79 13.13 0.50
C LYS A 352 -21.71 12.07 0.60
N ILE A 353 -20.51 12.44 1.08
CA ILE A 353 -19.41 11.50 1.32
C ILE A 353 -19.81 10.48 2.40
N LEU A 354 -20.39 10.93 3.51
CA LEU A 354 -20.84 10.01 4.56
C LEU A 354 -21.97 9.07 4.11
N ARG A 355 -22.89 9.53 3.26
CA ARG A 355 -23.92 8.66 2.67
C ARG A 355 -23.32 7.60 1.76
N HIS A 356 -22.28 7.93 1.01
CA HIS A 356 -21.58 6.98 0.15
C HIS A 356 -20.74 5.98 0.96
N SER A 357 -20.05 6.45 2.00
CA SER A 357 -19.14 5.67 2.84
C SER A 357 -19.63 5.62 4.29
N ALA A 358 -20.79 4.98 4.51
CA ALA A 358 -21.44 4.93 5.83
C ALA A 358 -20.58 4.26 6.92
N SER A 359 -19.59 3.43 6.54
CA SER A 359 -18.60 2.84 7.45
C SER A 359 -17.79 3.87 8.23
N LEU A 360 -17.62 5.10 7.72
CA LEU A 360 -16.93 6.18 8.43
C LEU A 360 -17.64 6.56 9.74
N MET A 361 -18.96 6.36 9.83
CA MET A 361 -19.73 6.62 11.04
C MET A 361 -19.64 5.49 12.07
N ASN A 362 -18.90 4.41 11.79
CA ASN A 362 -18.54 3.42 12.80
C ASN A 362 -17.38 3.94 13.66
N THR A 363 -17.73 4.45 14.84
CA THR A 363 -16.82 4.93 15.87
C THR A 363 -15.64 4.00 16.18
N TYR A 364 -15.85 2.68 16.10
CA TYR A 364 -14.88 1.63 16.43
C TYR A 364 -14.29 0.93 15.19
N LEU A 365 -14.41 1.53 14.01
CA LEU A 365 -13.85 0.97 12.76
C LEU A 365 -12.38 0.58 12.89
N TRP A 366 -11.60 1.31 13.69
CA TRP A 366 -10.20 1.01 13.96
C TRP A 366 -9.96 -0.39 14.55
N LYS A 367 -10.94 -1.01 15.23
CA LYS A 367 -10.81 -2.38 15.77
C LYS A 367 -10.61 -3.44 14.68
N SER A 368 -11.08 -3.21 13.46
CA SER A 368 -10.81 -4.13 12.34
C SER A 368 -9.41 -3.97 11.74
N TYR A 369 -8.67 -2.95 12.18
CA TYR A 369 -7.33 -2.61 11.68
C TYR A 369 -6.23 -2.83 12.73
N TYR A 370 -6.54 -2.65 14.01
CA TYR A 370 -5.59 -2.76 15.12
C TYR A 370 -5.98 -3.88 16.09
N SER A 371 -5.00 -4.69 16.50
CA SER A 371 -5.17 -5.68 17.58
C SER A 371 -5.08 -5.07 18.98
N PHE A 372 -4.92 -3.74 19.06
CA PHE A 372 -4.73 -2.97 20.28
C PHE A 372 -5.55 -1.70 20.20
N ASN A 373 -5.80 -1.05 21.34
CA ASN A 373 -6.47 0.25 21.36
C ASN A 373 -5.49 1.36 20.93
N PRO A 374 -5.72 2.08 19.81
CA PRO A 374 -4.83 3.15 19.33
C PRO A 374 -4.70 4.32 20.31
N VAL A 375 -5.60 4.43 21.29
CA VAL A 375 -5.62 5.47 22.33
C VAL A 375 -4.76 5.07 23.54
N SER A 376 -4.50 3.77 23.76
CA SER A 376 -3.67 3.28 24.88
C SER A 376 -2.17 3.23 24.56
N ARG A 377 -1.78 3.40 23.29
CA ARG A 377 -0.38 3.51 22.87
C ARG A 377 0.21 4.91 23.18
N PRO A 378 1.55 5.06 23.20
CA PRO A 378 2.19 6.37 23.31
C PRO A 378 1.63 7.33 22.25
N ARG A 379 1.02 8.43 22.70
CA ARG A 379 0.05 9.20 21.91
C ARG A 379 0.69 10.07 20.81
N ASP A 380 2.02 10.08 20.70
CA ASP A 380 2.77 10.87 19.71
C ASP A 380 3.44 10.02 18.62
N VAL A 381 3.17 8.71 18.56
CA VAL A 381 3.69 7.81 17.51
C VAL A 381 2.53 7.28 16.67
N TRP A 382 2.65 7.35 15.34
CA TRP A 382 1.78 6.59 14.43
C TRP A 382 2.30 5.16 14.31
N THR A 383 1.45 4.18 14.63
CA THR A 383 1.71 2.77 14.38
C THR A 383 0.83 2.31 13.22
N THR A 384 1.42 1.61 12.27
CA THR A 384 0.66 1.03 11.17
C THR A 384 -0.26 -0.09 11.68
N PRO A 385 -1.46 -0.23 11.12
CA PRO A 385 -2.36 -1.33 11.42
C PRO A 385 -1.71 -2.71 11.29
N ASN A 386 -2.05 -3.63 12.19
CA ASN A 386 -1.50 -4.97 12.21
C ASN A 386 -2.51 -6.08 11.86
N LEU A 387 -3.82 -5.81 11.91
CA LEU A 387 -4.86 -6.77 11.48
C LEU A 387 -5.17 -6.66 9.99
N ARG A 388 -5.27 -5.41 9.49
CA ARG A 388 -5.57 -5.13 8.08
C ARG A 388 -4.76 -3.93 7.63
N PRO A 389 -4.07 -3.97 6.47
CA PRO A 389 -3.30 -2.83 6.00
C PRO A 389 -4.22 -1.64 5.70
N LEU A 390 -3.82 -0.43 6.11
CA LEU A 390 -4.36 0.81 5.56
C LEU A 390 -3.58 1.17 4.31
N PRO A 391 -4.25 1.52 3.19
CA PRO A 391 -3.55 2.05 2.04
C PRO A 391 -3.02 3.44 2.41
N ILE A 392 -1.70 3.58 2.47
CA ILE A 392 -1.01 4.85 2.76
C ILE A 392 -1.12 5.79 1.55
N GLN A 393 -1.13 5.23 0.34
CA GLN A 393 -1.55 5.92 -0.86
C GLN A 393 -3.08 5.91 -0.94
N THR A 394 -3.66 7.05 -0.60
CA THR A 394 -5.11 7.25 -0.67
C THR A 394 -5.55 7.68 -2.06
N ASP A 395 -4.65 8.14 -2.94
CA ASP A 395 -4.95 8.66 -4.29
C ASP A 395 -6.10 9.68 -4.35
N TYR A 396 -6.48 10.29 -3.22
CA TYR A 396 -7.67 11.12 -3.10
C TYR A 396 -7.58 12.45 -3.85
N LEU A 397 -6.36 12.84 -4.25
CA LEU A 397 -6.07 14.00 -5.10
C LEU A 397 -6.03 13.63 -6.59
N ARG A 398 -5.79 12.35 -6.91
CA ARG A 398 -5.66 11.88 -8.29
C ARG A 398 -7.00 12.00 -9.01
N ASP A 399 -6.99 12.34 -10.29
CA ASP A 399 -8.18 12.33 -11.12
C ASP A 399 -8.79 10.92 -11.16
N PRO A 400 -10.08 10.72 -10.82
CA PRO A 400 -10.75 9.43 -10.90
C PRO A 400 -10.65 8.71 -12.26
N ALA A 401 -10.47 9.46 -13.34
CA ALA A 401 -10.28 8.91 -14.68
C ALA A 401 -8.90 8.25 -14.88
N THR A 402 -7.90 8.58 -14.05
CA THR A 402 -6.53 8.08 -14.15
C THR A 402 -6.15 7.11 -13.03
N VAL A 403 -7.08 6.77 -12.14
CA VAL A 403 -6.88 5.76 -11.09
C VAL A 403 -7.00 4.36 -11.71
N PRO A 404 -5.93 3.53 -11.70
CA PRO A 404 -5.99 2.16 -12.20
C PRO A 404 -7.02 1.33 -11.44
N ARG A 405 -7.83 0.55 -12.17
CA ARG A 405 -8.90 -0.27 -11.58
C ARG A 405 -8.59 -1.75 -11.71
N ILE A 406 -8.89 -2.49 -10.65
CA ILE A 406 -8.91 -3.97 -10.71
C ILE A 406 -10.15 -4.34 -11.50
N ASP A 407 -9.98 -5.09 -12.58
CA ASP A 407 -11.11 -5.59 -13.36
C ASP A 407 -11.79 -6.73 -12.57
N LYS A 408 -13.08 -6.58 -12.29
CA LYS A 408 -13.89 -7.57 -11.58
C LYS A 408 -14.86 -8.29 -12.52
N ARG A 409 -14.84 -7.97 -13.81
CA ARG A 409 -15.76 -8.53 -14.79
C ARG A 409 -15.41 -10.01 -15.06
N PRO A 410 -16.41 -10.86 -15.42
CA PRO A 410 -16.18 -12.29 -15.68
C PRO A 410 -15.21 -12.59 -16.83
N ASP A 411 -15.04 -11.65 -17.76
CA ASP A 411 -14.20 -11.67 -18.94
C ASP A 411 -12.80 -11.07 -18.71
N ARG A 412 -12.42 -10.75 -17.47
CA ARG A 412 -11.11 -10.18 -17.06
C ARG A 412 -9.91 -10.83 -17.77
N LEU A 413 -9.77 -12.15 -17.68
CA LEU A 413 -8.62 -12.85 -18.27
C LEU A 413 -8.62 -12.81 -19.81
N MET A 414 -9.80 -12.77 -20.42
CA MET A 414 -9.97 -12.64 -21.87
C MET A 414 -9.58 -11.23 -22.34
N ARG A 415 -10.00 -10.19 -21.61
CA ARG A 415 -9.59 -8.79 -21.84
C ARG A 415 -8.08 -8.63 -21.73
N TYR A 416 -7.50 -9.22 -20.69
CA TYR A 416 -6.05 -9.22 -20.51
C TYR A 416 -5.33 -9.93 -21.67
N GLY A 417 -5.79 -11.12 -22.05
CA GLY A 417 -5.24 -11.84 -23.21
C GLY A 417 -5.35 -11.04 -24.52
N PHE A 418 -6.47 -10.33 -24.72
CA PHE A 418 -6.67 -9.43 -25.86
C PHE A 418 -5.64 -8.30 -25.88
N ALA A 419 -5.43 -7.60 -24.77
CA ALA A 419 -4.45 -6.53 -24.68
C ALA A 419 -3.01 -7.02 -24.94
N VAL A 420 -2.65 -8.19 -24.38
CA VAL A 420 -1.33 -8.82 -24.60
C VAL A 420 -1.12 -9.13 -26.08
N MET A 421 -2.12 -9.74 -26.74
CA MET A 421 -1.99 -10.10 -28.15
C MET A 421 -2.07 -8.89 -29.09
N GLN A 422 -2.81 -7.84 -28.75
CA GLN A 422 -2.74 -6.56 -29.46
C GLN A 422 -1.36 -5.94 -29.36
N TYR A 423 -0.73 -5.98 -28.19
CA TYR A 423 0.64 -5.51 -28.01
C TYR A 423 1.60 -6.27 -28.94
N VAL A 424 1.56 -7.62 -28.96
CA VAL A 424 2.41 -8.44 -29.85
C VAL A 424 2.24 -8.04 -31.32
N ARG A 425 1.01 -7.83 -31.77
CA ARG A 425 0.71 -7.43 -33.16
C ARG A 425 1.22 -6.03 -33.48
N ASN A 426 1.07 -5.08 -32.56
CA ASN A 426 1.44 -3.68 -32.79
C ASN A 426 2.95 -3.45 -32.72
N THR A 427 3.69 -4.23 -31.92
CA THR A 427 5.14 -4.03 -31.73
C THR A 427 6.01 -5.01 -32.49
N GLY A 428 5.45 -6.12 -32.99
CA GLY A 428 6.22 -7.19 -33.64
C GLY A 428 7.19 -7.92 -32.71
N THR A 429 7.06 -7.75 -31.38
CA THR A 429 7.94 -8.37 -30.39
C THR A 429 7.71 -9.88 -30.34
N ALA A 430 8.77 -10.66 -30.06
CA ALA A 430 8.70 -12.11 -29.95
C ALA A 430 7.61 -12.54 -28.94
N ARG A 431 6.61 -13.27 -29.43
CA ARG A 431 5.41 -13.66 -28.67
C ARG A 431 5.73 -14.34 -27.34
N GLU A 432 6.69 -15.26 -27.34
CA GLU A 432 7.04 -16.05 -26.15
C GLU A 432 7.57 -15.18 -25.00
N GLN A 433 8.41 -14.20 -25.33
CA GLN A 433 8.92 -13.23 -24.36
C GLN A 433 7.78 -12.39 -23.77
N VAL A 434 6.87 -11.90 -24.63
CA VAL A 434 5.74 -11.07 -24.20
C VAL A 434 4.79 -11.84 -23.29
N ILE A 435 4.45 -13.10 -23.65
CA ILE A 435 3.57 -13.94 -22.84
C ILE A 435 4.18 -14.20 -21.46
N THR A 436 5.48 -14.50 -21.40
CA THR A 436 6.19 -14.72 -20.13
C THR A 436 6.04 -13.49 -19.22
N GLN A 437 6.33 -12.30 -19.74
CA GLN A 437 6.20 -11.06 -18.95
C GLN A 437 4.75 -10.76 -18.56
N ALA A 438 3.80 -11.03 -19.46
CA ALA A 438 2.38 -10.86 -19.19
C ALA A 438 1.90 -11.75 -18.05
N LEU A 439 2.30 -13.03 -18.01
CA LEU A 439 1.90 -13.93 -16.93
C LEU A 439 2.45 -13.48 -15.58
N VAL A 440 3.73 -13.07 -15.53
CA VAL A 440 4.35 -12.56 -14.30
C VAL A 440 3.68 -11.26 -13.84
N ALA A 441 3.36 -10.32 -14.75
CA ALA A 441 2.62 -9.10 -14.42
C ALA A 441 1.23 -9.41 -13.84
N LEU A 442 0.49 -10.33 -14.47
CA LEU A 442 -0.85 -10.73 -14.04
C LEU A 442 -0.83 -11.42 -12.68
N GLN A 443 0.14 -12.30 -12.43
CA GLN A 443 0.30 -12.98 -11.14
C GLN A 443 0.54 -11.96 -10.02
N GLN A 444 1.51 -11.07 -10.19
CA GLN A 444 1.87 -10.07 -9.18
C GLN A 444 0.71 -9.12 -8.87
N THR A 445 0.02 -8.62 -9.91
CA THR A 445 -1.13 -7.73 -9.74
C THR A 445 -2.32 -8.44 -9.10
N THR A 446 -2.61 -9.69 -9.48
CA THR A 446 -3.67 -10.49 -8.85
C THR A 446 -3.40 -10.75 -7.38
N MET A 447 -2.16 -11.11 -7.01
CA MET A 447 -1.77 -11.33 -5.62
C MET A 447 -1.91 -10.05 -4.79
N ARG A 448 -1.48 -8.90 -5.32
CA ARG A 448 -1.64 -7.58 -4.68
C ARG A 448 -3.11 -7.18 -4.53
N ALA A 449 -3.92 -7.38 -5.56
CA ALA A 449 -5.36 -7.10 -5.50
C ALA A 449 -6.04 -7.89 -4.38
N ARG A 450 -5.65 -9.16 -4.20
CA ARG A 450 -6.21 -10.07 -3.19
C ARG A 450 -5.85 -9.74 -1.75
N THR A 451 -4.79 -8.96 -1.49
CA THR A 451 -4.51 -8.49 -0.11
C THR A 451 -5.54 -7.48 0.36
N SER A 452 -6.16 -6.76 -0.58
CA SER A 452 -7.14 -5.71 -0.30
C SER A 452 -8.58 -6.18 -0.48
N ASP A 453 -8.82 -7.11 -1.42
CA ASP A 453 -10.13 -7.63 -1.77
C ASP A 453 -10.09 -9.15 -2.03
N ALA A 454 -10.64 -9.92 -1.08
CA ALA A 454 -10.68 -11.38 -1.17
C ALA A 454 -11.58 -11.92 -2.30
N ILE A 455 -12.48 -11.10 -2.86
CA ILE A 455 -13.41 -11.46 -3.94
C ILE A 455 -12.66 -11.68 -5.26
N VAL A 456 -11.54 -11.01 -5.47
CA VAL A 456 -10.73 -11.14 -6.68
C VAL A 456 -10.24 -12.58 -6.83
N GLN A 457 -10.51 -13.23 -7.96
CA GLN A 457 -10.15 -14.65 -8.18
C GLN A 457 -8.64 -14.90 -8.04
N THR A 458 -8.27 -16.09 -7.54
CA THR A 458 -6.86 -16.51 -7.44
C THR A 458 -6.22 -16.61 -8.82
N TYR A 459 -4.95 -16.24 -8.92
CA TYR A 459 -4.19 -16.42 -10.15
C TYR A 459 -4.15 -17.90 -10.56
N SER A 460 -4.28 -18.14 -11.86
CA SER A 460 -4.00 -19.43 -12.47
C SER A 460 -3.31 -19.23 -13.81
N GLU A 461 -2.13 -19.82 -13.95
CA GLU A 461 -1.36 -19.78 -15.18
C GLU A 461 -2.09 -20.47 -16.33
N THR A 462 -2.66 -21.65 -16.10
CA THR A 462 -3.44 -22.36 -17.13
C THR A 462 -4.61 -21.54 -17.63
N GLN A 463 -5.37 -20.91 -16.73
CA GLN A 463 -6.53 -20.10 -17.12
C GLN A 463 -6.12 -18.86 -17.91
N SER A 464 -5.02 -18.23 -17.50
CA SER A 464 -4.48 -17.03 -18.16
C SER A 464 -3.94 -17.36 -19.56
N TYR A 465 -3.12 -18.42 -19.66
CA TYR A 465 -2.56 -18.90 -20.91
C TYR A 465 -3.65 -19.35 -21.88
N PHE A 466 -4.66 -20.09 -21.40
CA PHE A 466 -5.81 -20.49 -22.22
C PHE A 466 -6.45 -19.30 -22.95
N TRP A 467 -6.72 -18.21 -22.22
CA TRP A 467 -7.34 -17.03 -22.83
C TRP A 467 -6.41 -16.30 -23.81
N ILE A 468 -5.11 -16.25 -23.54
CA ILE A 468 -4.10 -15.75 -24.48
C ILE A 468 -4.13 -16.56 -25.79
N GLU A 469 -4.18 -17.89 -25.70
CA GLU A 469 -4.24 -18.77 -26.88
C GLU A 469 -5.53 -18.63 -27.67
N ILE A 470 -6.69 -18.58 -26.98
CA ILE A 470 -7.99 -18.39 -27.65
C ILE A 470 -8.04 -17.05 -28.39
N VAL A 471 -7.54 -15.99 -27.76
CA VAL A 471 -7.45 -14.67 -28.39
C VAL A 471 -6.51 -14.71 -29.59
N HIS A 472 -5.34 -15.33 -29.45
CA HIS A 472 -4.37 -15.47 -30.53
C HIS A 472 -4.97 -16.21 -31.74
N ALA A 473 -5.65 -17.34 -31.50
CA ALA A 473 -6.33 -18.11 -32.54
C ALA A 473 -7.44 -17.31 -33.26
N ALA A 474 -8.17 -16.46 -32.53
CA ALA A 474 -9.17 -15.57 -33.10
C ALA A 474 -8.53 -14.46 -33.96
N LEU A 475 -7.49 -13.78 -33.45
CA LEU A 475 -6.82 -12.72 -34.18
C LEU A 475 -6.13 -13.21 -35.46
N ARG A 476 -5.57 -14.43 -35.46
CA ARG A 476 -4.97 -15.03 -36.66
C ARG A 476 -5.94 -15.15 -37.83
N SER A 477 -7.23 -15.41 -37.57
CA SER A 477 -8.24 -15.49 -38.64
C SER A 477 -8.44 -14.16 -39.39
N LEU A 478 -8.10 -13.04 -38.77
CA LEU A 478 -8.19 -11.71 -39.37
C LEU A 478 -6.99 -11.40 -40.28
N ASP A 479 -5.85 -12.07 -40.06
CA ASP A 479 -4.64 -11.89 -40.85
C ASP A 479 -4.70 -12.73 -42.15
N ASP A 480 -5.42 -13.86 -42.14
CA ASP A 480 -5.56 -14.77 -43.29
C ASP A 480 -6.62 -14.32 -44.31
N GLU A 481 -7.64 -13.55 -43.89
CA GLU A 481 -8.58 -12.93 -44.82
C GLU A 481 -7.90 -11.71 -45.46
N LYS A 482 -7.81 -11.65 -46.80
CA LYS A 482 -7.40 -10.46 -47.58
C LYS A 482 -8.37 -9.27 -47.42
N ARG A 483 -8.76 -8.92 -46.20
CA ARG A 483 -9.63 -7.81 -45.86
C ARG A 483 -8.79 -6.67 -45.31
N SER A 484 -8.99 -5.50 -45.91
CA SER A 484 -8.46 -4.17 -45.56
C SER A 484 -8.89 -3.65 -44.18
N VAL A 485 -9.14 -4.52 -43.21
CA VAL A 485 -9.59 -4.07 -41.89
C VAL A 485 -8.35 -3.87 -41.02
N ASP A 486 -7.97 -2.61 -40.81
CA ASP A 486 -7.02 -2.25 -39.78
C ASP A 486 -7.60 -2.66 -38.41
N THR A 487 -7.16 -3.82 -37.91
CA THR A 487 -7.61 -4.44 -36.66
C THR A 487 -6.79 -3.98 -35.46
N SER A 488 -5.74 -3.17 -35.67
CA SER A 488 -4.90 -2.60 -34.61
C SER A 488 -5.69 -1.71 -33.64
N LYS A 489 -6.81 -1.13 -34.11
CA LYS A 489 -7.71 -0.24 -33.35
C LYS A 489 -9.06 -0.86 -33.00
N MET A 490 -9.20 -2.18 -33.06
CA MET A 490 -10.46 -2.85 -32.71
C MET A 490 -10.70 -2.79 -31.19
N PRO A 491 -11.86 -2.30 -30.71
CA PRO A 491 -12.19 -2.36 -29.29
C PRO A 491 -12.53 -3.80 -28.88
N PHE A 492 -12.28 -4.14 -27.61
CA PHE A 492 -12.49 -5.49 -27.08
C PHE A 492 -13.94 -5.97 -27.25
N GLU A 493 -14.92 -5.08 -27.05
CA GLU A 493 -16.34 -5.42 -27.16
C GLU A 493 -16.72 -5.81 -28.60
N ALA A 494 -16.12 -5.15 -29.59
CA ALA A 494 -16.30 -5.53 -30.98
C ALA A 494 -15.63 -6.89 -31.24
N PHE A 495 -14.40 -7.09 -30.75
CA PHE A 495 -13.68 -8.35 -30.88
C PHE A 495 -14.48 -9.52 -30.30
N GLN A 496 -14.96 -9.38 -29.07
CA GLN A 496 -15.73 -10.41 -28.40
C GLN A 496 -17.00 -10.79 -29.18
N LYS A 497 -17.70 -9.79 -29.76
CA LYS A 497 -18.88 -10.01 -30.61
C LYS A 497 -18.53 -10.70 -31.92
N THR A 498 -17.49 -10.26 -32.63
CA THR A 498 -17.06 -10.84 -33.91
C THR A 498 -16.76 -12.34 -33.82
N PHE A 499 -16.25 -12.79 -32.67
CA PHE A 499 -15.86 -14.19 -32.44
C PHE A 499 -16.80 -14.97 -31.51
N HIS A 500 -17.89 -14.35 -31.04
CA HIS A 500 -18.84 -14.94 -30.08
C HIS A 500 -18.14 -15.59 -28.87
N LEU A 501 -17.13 -14.90 -28.33
CA LEU A 501 -16.37 -15.38 -27.18
C LEU A 501 -17.16 -15.10 -25.89
N ASN A 502 -17.31 -16.13 -25.05
CA ASN A 502 -17.93 -16.04 -23.73
C ASN A 502 -16.97 -16.57 -22.66
N SER A 503 -17.14 -16.13 -21.41
CA SER A 503 -16.25 -16.48 -20.29
C SER A 503 -16.29 -17.97 -19.90
N THR A 504 -17.23 -18.76 -20.43
CA THR A 504 -17.39 -20.19 -20.12
C THR A 504 -16.81 -21.13 -21.18
N ARG A 505 -16.25 -20.60 -22.28
CA ARG A 505 -15.75 -21.39 -23.42
C ARG A 505 -14.68 -22.41 -23.05
N TRP A 506 -13.93 -22.17 -21.96
CA TRP A 506 -12.95 -23.12 -21.43
C TRP A 506 -13.52 -24.51 -21.14
N LYS A 507 -14.82 -24.61 -20.84
CA LYS A 507 -15.51 -25.88 -20.54
C LYS A 507 -15.54 -26.84 -21.73
N GLU A 508 -15.34 -26.35 -22.94
CA GLU A 508 -15.22 -27.18 -24.15
C GLU A 508 -13.86 -27.91 -24.22
N TYR A 509 -12.85 -27.42 -23.51
CA TYR A 509 -11.46 -27.85 -23.60
C TYR A 509 -10.96 -28.50 -22.32
N TYR A 510 -11.44 -28.06 -21.15
CA TYR A 510 -10.99 -28.53 -19.84
C TYR A 510 -12.13 -29.10 -18.99
N SER A 511 -11.84 -30.20 -18.27
CA SER A 511 -12.63 -30.64 -17.14
C SER A 511 -12.47 -29.69 -15.95
N ASN A 512 -13.48 -29.65 -15.07
CA ASN A 512 -13.42 -28.81 -13.87
C ASN A 512 -12.27 -29.20 -12.92
N LYS A 513 -11.84 -30.47 -12.97
CA LYS A 513 -10.71 -31.01 -12.18
C LYS A 513 -9.38 -30.46 -12.69
N ALA A 514 -9.15 -30.49 -13.99
CA ALA A 514 -7.93 -29.95 -14.60
C ALA A 514 -7.86 -28.43 -14.44
N TRP A 515 -8.95 -27.72 -14.76
CA TRP A 515 -9.04 -26.25 -14.76
C TRP A 515 -8.77 -25.60 -13.39
N ASN A 516 -9.15 -26.25 -12.29
CA ASN A 516 -8.98 -25.75 -10.93
C ASN A 516 -7.91 -26.49 -10.13
N SER A 517 -7.08 -27.31 -10.79
CA SER A 517 -6.02 -28.07 -10.12
C SER A 517 -4.95 -27.15 -9.51
N VAL A 518 -4.22 -27.66 -8.51
CA VAL A 518 -3.08 -26.94 -7.94
C VAL A 518 -2.00 -26.70 -9.01
N ALA A 519 -1.75 -27.69 -9.87
CA ALA A 519 -0.84 -27.58 -11.00
C ALA A 519 -1.25 -26.45 -11.96
N ALA A 520 -2.54 -26.30 -12.24
CA ALA A 520 -3.04 -25.22 -13.10
C ALA A 520 -2.75 -23.81 -12.56
N ARG A 521 -2.43 -23.68 -11.27
CA ARG A 521 -2.06 -22.38 -10.66
C ARG A 521 -0.62 -21.97 -10.95
N SER A 522 0.30 -22.93 -11.00
CA SER A 522 1.74 -22.68 -11.07
C SER A 522 2.37 -22.96 -12.43
N GLN A 523 1.66 -23.65 -13.33
CA GLN A 523 2.14 -23.94 -14.67
C GLN A 523 0.98 -24.14 -15.65
N PHE A 524 1.28 -24.08 -16.95
CA PHE A 524 0.34 -24.45 -17.99
C PHE A 524 0.08 -25.96 -18.03
N VAL A 525 -1.19 -26.35 -17.87
CA VAL A 525 -1.68 -27.72 -18.00
C VAL A 525 -2.42 -27.84 -19.33
N MET A 526 -2.10 -28.86 -20.13
CA MET A 526 -2.75 -29.10 -21.42
C MET A 526 -4.25 -29.43 -21.24
N PRO A 527 -5.12 -29.04 -22.20
CA PRO A 527 -6.53 -29.42 -22.19
C PRO A 527 -6.74 -30.94 -22.17
N ASP A 528 -7.69 -31.41 -21.37
CA ASP A 528 -8.01 -32.83 -21.19
C ASP A 528 -9.27 -33.30 -21.95
N LEU A 529 -10.11 -32.38 -22.44
CA LEU A 529 -11.31 -32.72 -23.23
C LEU A 529 -11.09 -32.55 -24.73
N LYS A 530 -10.49 -31.44 -25.15
CA LYS A 530 -10.30 -31.09 -26.56
C LYS A 530 -9.03 -30.26 -26.74
N PRO A 531 -8.22 -30.47 -27.80
CA PRO A 531 -7.06 -29.62 -28.07
C PRO A 531 -7.46 -28.18 -28.39
N LEU A 532 -6.58 -27.22 -28.08
CA LEU A 532 -6.82 -25.80 -28.37
C LEU A 532 -6.93 -25.55 -29.88
N PRO A 533 -7.81 -24.63 -30.31
CA PRO A 533 -7.97 -24.31 -31.72
C PRO A 533 -6.77 -23.49 -32.20
N ASN A 534 -6.29 -23.76 -33.42
CA ASN A 534 -5.26 -22.94 -34.06
C ASN A 534 -5.83 -21.66 -34.72
N ILE A 535 -7.08 -21.73 -35.19
CA ILE A 535 -7.80 -20.64 -35.84
C ILE A 535 -9.25 -20.66 -35.34
N ILE A 536 -9.81 -19.49 -35.03
CA ILE A 536 -11.24 -19.31 -34.73
C ILE A 536 -11.81 -18.38 -35.79
N ALA A 537 -12.73 -18.89 -36.61
CA ALA A 537 -13.31 -18.12 -37.71
C ALA A 537 -14.13 -16.92 -37.22
N ALA A 538 -13.95 -15.77 -37.86
CA ALA A 538 -14.81 -14.61 -37.69
C ALA A 538 -16.18 -14.85 -38.36
N LEU A 539 -17.26 -14.36 -37.75
CA LEU A 539 -18.55 -14.35 -38.42
C LEU A 539 -18.65 -13.17 -39.40
N PRO A 540 -19.41 -13.29 -40.50
CA PRO A 540 -19.67 -12.18 -41.41
C PRO A 540 -20.57 -11.13 -40.72
N SER A 541 -19.96 -10.24 -39.95
CA SER A 541 -20.67 -9.13 -39.32
C SER A 541 -20.71 -7.91 -40.26
N ARG A 542 -21.91 -7.52 -40.70
CA ARG A 542 -22.19 -6.25 -41.41
C ARG A 542 -22.15 -5.02 -40.49
N GLU A 543 -21.95 -5.20 -39.18
CA GLU A 543 -21.92 -4.09 -38.22
C GLU A 543 -20.55 -3.41 -38.20
N THR A 544 -20.37 -2.48 -39.13
CA THR A 544 -19.31 -1.48 -39.06
C THR A 544 -19.53 -0.54 -37.88
N ARG A 545 -18.59 -0.62 -36.93
CA ARG A 545 -17.97 0.50 -36.19
C ARG A 545 -18.88 1.71 -35.96
N ARG A 546 -19.76 1.64 -34.96
CA ARG A 546 -19.95 2.82 -34.11
C ARG A 546 -18.85 2.77 -33.06
N ILE A 547 -17.75 3.50 -33.29
CA ILE A 547 -16.88 3.90 -32.18
C ILE A 547 -17.83 4.65 -31.25
N SER A 548 -18.04 4.12 -30.06
CA SER A 548 -18.84 4.83 -29.06
C SER A 548 -18.24 6.22 -28.90
N GLU A 549 -19.07 7.27 -28.99
CA GLU A 549 -18.65 8.64 -28.65
C GLU A 549 -18.29 8.79 -27.16
N ALA A 550 -18.48 7.73 -26.37
CA ALA A 550 -18.08 7.68 -24.97
C ALA A 550 -16.57 7.89 -24.80
N ILE A 551 -16.22 8.66 -23.76
CA ILE A 551 -14.84 8.87 -23.33
C ILE A 551 -14.21 7.50 -23.04
N PRO A 552 -13.05 7.17 -23.64
CA PRO A 552 -12.36 5.90 -23.40
C PRO A 552 -12.07 5.68 -21.90
N GLU A 553 -12.33 4.48 -21.39
CA GLU A 553 -11.93 4.10 -20.04
C GLU A 553 -10.43 3.81 -19.98
N LEU A 554 -9.80 4.15 -18.86
CA LEU A 554 -8.43 3.73 -18.58
C LEU A 554 -8.36 2.19 -18.52
N PRO A 555 -7.32 1.57 -19.10
CA PRO A 555 -7.13 0.12 -19.00
C PRO A 555 -7.02 -0.39 -17.55
N SER A 556 -7.21 -1.69 -17.39
CA SER A 556 -7.13 -2.32 -16.07
C SER A 556 -5.73 -2.20 -15.46
N ALA A 557 -5.64 -2.26 -14.13
CA ALA A 557 -4.36 -2.22 -13.42
C ALA A 557 -3.41 -3.35 -13.86
N GLU A 558 -3.95 -4.51 -14.23
CA GLU A 558 -3.19 -5.63 -14.78
C GLU A 558 -2.56 -5.30 -16.12
N GLU A 559 -3.37 -4.78 -17.05
CA GLU A 559 -2.90 -4.38 -18.37
C GLU A 559 -1.86 -3.27 -18.28
N LEU A 560 -2.10 -2.24 -17.48
CA LEU A 560 -1.14 -1.15 -17.30
C LEU A 560 0.16 -1.64 -16.65
N THR A 561 0.10 -2.58 -15.71
CA THR A 561 1.31 -3.16 -15.11
C THR A 561 2.10 -3.96 -16.15
N PHE A 562 1.41 -4.71 -17.02
CA PHE A 562 2.05 -5.38 -18.16
C PHE A 562 2.70 -4.37 -19.11
N ARG A 563 1.98 -3.33 -19.53
CA ARG A 563 2.52 -2.26 -20.40
C ARG A 563 3.74 -1.59 -19.75
N ALA A 564 3.72 -1.37 -18.43
CA ALA A 564 4.85 -0.81 -17.69
C ALA A 564 6.09 -1.72 -17.73
N LYS A 565 5.92 -3.04 -17.52
CA LYS A 565 7.02 -4.00 -17.68
C LYS A 565 7.60 -3.98 -19.09
N MET A 566 6.74 -3.98 -20.11
CA MET A 566 7.19 -3.91 -21.49
C MET A 566 7.91 -2.60 -21.81
N ALA A 567 7.49 -1.48 -21.21
CA ALA A 567 8.18 -0.19 -21.33
C ALA A 567 9.58 -0.24 -20.71
N PHE A 568 9.76 -0.94 -19.57
CA PHE A 568 11.07 -1.11 -18.95
C PHE A 568 12.00 -1.98 -19.80
N GLU A 569 11.50 -3.07 -20.40
CA GLU A 569 12.32 -3.90 -21.30
C GLU A 569 12.80 -3.14 -22.54
N LYS A 570 11.98 -2.21 -23.06
CA LYS A 570 12.34 -1.34 -24.17
C LYS A 570 13.39 -0.29 -23.81
N LEU A 571 13.56 0.06 -22.54
CA LEU A 571 14.50 1.07 -22.07
C LEU A 571 15.90 0.49 -21.88
N THR A 572 16.61 0.26 -22.99
CA THR A 572 18.00 -0.19 -22.96
C THR A 572 18.94 0.85 -22.33
N PRO A 573 20.09 0.45 -21.76
CA PRO A 573 21.08 1.40 -21.21
C PRO A 573 21.51 2.47 -22.21
N THR A 574 21.58 2.12 -23.49
CA THR A 574 21.88 3.04 -24.59
C THR A 574 20.80 4.12 -24.73
N LEU A 575 19.51 3.75 -24.66
CA LEU A 575 18.39 4.70 -24.70
C LEU A 575 18.33 5.58 -23.46
N GLN A 576 18.72 5.08 -22.29
CA GLN A 576 18.75 5.87 -21.05
C GLN A 576 19.83 6.98 -21.05
N ASN A 577 20.88 6.78 -21.85
CA ASN A 577 21.96 7.74 -22.04
C ASN A 577 21.74 8.68 -23.23
N LEU A 578 20.76 8.38 -24.10
CA LEU A 578 20.43 9.19 -25.24
C LEU A 578 19.63 10.43 -24.80
N GLY A 579 19.98 11.59 -25.34
CA GLY A 579 19.17 12.81 -25.22
C GLY A 579 18.05 12.84 -26.27
N PRO A 580 17.41 14.01 -26.48
CA PRO A 580 16.54 14.22 -27.63
C PRO A 580 17.31 13.94 -28.95
N PRO A 581 16.66 13.37 -29.99
CA PRO A 581 15.22 13.20 -30.13
C PRO A 581 14.66 11.98 -29.38
N VAL A 582 13.45 12.14 -28.84
CA VAL A 582 12.74 11.04 -28.17
C VAL A 582 12.24 10.02 -29.19
N LEU A 583 12.53 8.74 -28.96
CA LEU A 583 12.33 7.65 -29.94
C LEU A 583 11.13 6.74 -29.64
N SER A 584 10.61 6.76 -28.42
CA SER A 584 9.48 5.93 -28.00
C SER A 584 8.75 6.57 -26.82
N HIS A 585 7.54 6.12 -26.52
CA HIS A 585 6.79 6.57 -25.33
C HIS A 585 7.55 6.29 -24.03
N ALA A 586 8.16 5.10 -23.91
CA ALA A 586 8.97 4.76 -22.74
C ALA A 586 10.18 5.70 -22.58
N HIS A 587 10.86 6.06 -23.68
CA HIS A 587 11.94 7.04 -23.68
C HIS A 587 11.43 8.44 -23.27
N LEU A 588 10.23 8.85 -23.74
CA LEU A 588 9.62 10.12 -23.34
C LEU A 588 9.43 10.20 -21.83
N LEU A 589 8.77 9.20 -21.24
CA LEU A 589 8.49 9.16 -19.81
C LEU A 589 9.79 9.16 -19.00
N PHE A 590 10.79 8.36 -19.41
CA PHE A 590 12.10 8.31 -18.75
C PHE A 590 12.81 9.66 -18.80
N TYR A 591 12.84 10.30 -19.98
CA TYR A 591 13.49 11.58 -20.18
C TYR A 591 12.82 12.68 -19.33
N LEU A 592 11.49 12.79 -19.37
CA LEU A 592 10.73 13.77 -18.59
C LEU A 592 10.95 13.55 -17.09
N HIS A 593 10.82 12.31 -16.60
CA HIS A 593 11.08 11.99 -15.20
C HIS A 593 12.50 12.39 -14.79
N LYS A 594 13.52 11.93 -15.54
CA LYS A 594 14.93 12.26 -15.28
C LYS A 594 15.16 13.77 -15.23
N ARG A 595 14.57 14.55 -16.14
CA ARG A 595 14.71 16.00 -16.16
C ARG A 595 13.99 16.67 -15.00
N PHE A 596 12.81 16.21 -14.60
CA PHE A 596 12.10 16.73 -13.43
C PHE A 596 12.78 16.39 -12.11
N THR A 597 13.52 15.26 -12.01
CA THR A 597 14.15 14.79 -10.77
C THR A 597 15.66 15.05 -10.69
N GLN A 598 16.25 15.79 -11.66
CA GLN A 598 17.70 15.98 -11.77
C GLN A 598 18.31 16.80 -10.61
N ASP A 599 17.52 17.67 -9.96
CA ASP A 599 17.96 18.45 -8.78
C ASP A 599 17.29 17.91 -7.51
N VAL A 600 18.07 17.18 -6.69
CA VAL A 600 17.62 16.45 -5.48
C VAL A 600 17.29 17.40 -4.29
N GLY A 601 17.35 18.72 -4.49
CA GLY A 601 16.96 19.70 -3.47
C GLY A 601 15.44 19.76 -3.28
N ASN A 602 14.98 20.39 -2.18
CA ASN A 602 13.55 20.57 -1.89
C ASN A 602 12.82 21.11 -3.15
N MET A 603 12.01 20.23 -3.77
CA MET A 603 11.40 20.43 -5.08
C MET A 603 10.13 21.27 -4.87
N SER A 604 10.24 22.58 -5.07
CA SER A 604 9.08 23.48 -4.99
C SER A 604 8.28 23.45 -6.30
N ARG A 605 7.00 23.81 -6.23
CA ARG A 605 6.12 23.86 -7.40
C ARG A 605 6.64 24.87 -8.44
N GLU A 606 7.29 25.94 -7.98
CA GLU A 606 7.93 26.96 -8.82
C GLU A 606 9.10 26.37 -9.62
N LYS A 607 9.94 25.52 -9.02
CA LYS A 607 11.02 24.83 -9.75
C LYS A 607 10.46 23.89 -10.82
N LEU A 608 9.41 23.14 -10.49
CA LEU A 608 8.72 22.28 -11.47
C LEU A 608 8.13 23.10 -12.61
N LYS A 609 7.59 24.30 -12.33
CA LYS A 609 7.06 25.23 -13.34
C LYS A 609 8.16 25.69 -14.30
N SER A 610 9.29 26.17 -13.79
CA SER A 610 10.44 26.57 -14.62
C SER A 610 10.94 25.41 -15.46
N ARG A 611 11.03 24.21 -14.86
CA ARG A 611 11.49 23.02 -15.56
C ARG A 611 10.56 22.55 -16.68
N ALA A 612 9.26 22.66 -16.46
CA ALA A 612 8.26 22.36 -17.48
C ALA A 612 8.38 23.31 -18.68
N MET A 613 8.70 24.59 -18.46
CA MET A 613 8.95 25.57 -19.54
C MET A 613 10.21 25.22 -20.35
N GLU A 614 11.32 24.84 -19.69
CA GLU A 614 12.54 24.39 -20.36
C GLU A 614 12.28 23.14 -21.23
N LEU A 615 11.60 22.15 -20.65
CA LEU A 615 11.24 20.89 -21.32
C LEU A 615 10.39 21.10 -22.57
N PHE A 616 9.52 22.12 -22.58
CA PHE A 616 8.68 22.41 -23.74
C PHE A 616 9.50 22.77 -24.98
N SER A 617 10.65 23.44 -24.78
CA SER A 617 11.60 23.80 -25.83
C SER A 617 12.59 22.68 -26.16
N GLU A 618 12.98 21.87 -25.17
CA GLU A 618 13.99 20.79 -25.32
C GLU A 618 13.46 19.54 -26.00
N VAL A 619 12.20 19.16 -25.74
CA VAL A 619 11.65 17.89 -26.22
C VAL A 619 11.21 18.04 -27.68
N ALA A 620 12.07 17.64 -28.60
CA ALA A 620 11.73 17.50 -30.03
C ALA A 620 11.60 16.01 -30.41
N SER A 621 10.45 15.61 -30.96
CA SER A 621 10.21 14.24 -31.44
C SER A 621 8.99 14.16 -32.37
N PRO A 622 8.95 13.23 -33.34
CA PRO A 622 7.74 12.90 -34.10
C PRO A 622 6.53 12.51 -33.23
N ILE A 623 6.76 11.87 -32.07
CA ILE A 623 5.71 11.36 -31.17
C ILE A 623 4.99 12.51 -30.44
N VAL A 624 5.69 13.62 -30.21
CA VAL A 624 5.18 14.84 -29.59
C VAL A 624 5.52 16.06 -30.44
N ALA A 625 5.28 15.95 -31.75
CA ALA A 625 5.62 17.02 -32.70
C ALA A 625 4.73 18.26 -32.51
N GLY A 626 3.48 18.07 -32.07
CA GLY A 626 2.57 19.17 -31.81
C GLY A 626 2.75 19.82 -30.43
N ALA A 627 2.57 21.14 -30.37
CA ALA A 627 2.63 21.92 -29.13
C ALA A 627 1.68 21.38 -28.04
N THR A 628 0.44 21.03 -28.41
CA THR A 628 -0.53 20.43 -27.48
C THR A 628 -0.06 19.06 -26.96
N HIS A 629 0.54 18.24 -27.83
CA HIS A 629 1.02 16.90 -27.49
C HIS A 629 2.19 16.96 -26.49
N ARG A 630 3.16 17.87 -26.71
CA ARG A 630 4.28 18.09 -25.77
C ARG A 630 3.78 18.56 -24.42
N ASN A 631 2.95 19.61 -24.42
CA ASN A 631 2.43 20.18 -23.19
C ASN A 631 1.67 19.13 -22.40
N PHE A 632 0.83 18.31 -23.05
CA PHE A 632 0.09 17.24 -22.38
C PHE A 632 1.01 16.32 -21.54
N TRP A 633 2.04 15.74 -22.16
CA TRP A 633 2.92 14.80 -21.45
C TRP A 633 3.80 15.47 -20.39
N ILE A 634 4.27 16.70 -20.63
CA ILE A 634 5.02 17.49 -19.63
C ILE A 634 4.16 17.73 -18.39
N GLN A 635 2.89 18.10 -18.57
CA GLN A 635 1.95 18.34 -17.48
C GLN A 635 1.63 17.04 -16.73
N GLN A 636 1.32 15.94 -17.45
CA GLN A 636 1.02 14.64 -16.82
C GLN A 636 2.17 14.10 -15.96
N VAL A 637 3.39 14.08 -16.51
CA VAL A 637 4.55 13.58 -15.78
C VAL A 637 4.90 14.50 -14.62
N GLY A 638 4.89 15.82 -14.83
CA GLY A 638 5.26 16.73 -13.75
C GLY A 638 4.21 16.78 -12.62
N VAL A 639 2.90 16.64 -12.91
CA VAL A 639 1.86 16.52 -11.86
C VAL A 639 2.10 15.24 -11.06
N ALA A 640 2.43 14.13 -11.73
CA ALA A 640 2.79 12.90 -11.06
C ALA A 640 4.03 13.08 -10.16
N VAL A 641 5.08 13.77 -10.63
CA VAL A 641 6.26 14.10 -9.81
C VAL A 641 5.91 15.00 -8.62
N SER A 642 5.07 16.03 -8.83
CA SER A 642 4.61 16.93 -7.76
C SER A 642 3.87 16.18 -6.66
N ASN A 643 2.99 15.24 -7.05
CA ASN A 643 2.21 14.44 -6.10
C ASN A 643 3.07 13.34 -5.43
N SER A 644 4.15 12.89 -6.08
CA SER A 644 5.11 11.94 -5.52
C SER A 644 5.96 12.52 -4.38
N ASN A 645 6.08 13.84 -4.24
CA ASN A 645 6.86 14.49 -3.17
C ASN A 645 6.19 14.49 -1.78
N ILE A 646 4.97 13.95 -1.66
CA ILE A 646 4.20 13.85 -0.40
C ILE A 646 4.62 12.62 0.44
N GLY A 647 5.72 11.95 0.07
CA GLY A 647 6.43 10.97 0.86
C GLY A 647 7.86 10.88 0.34
N LYS A 648 8.86 10.95 1.22
CA LYS A 648 10.27 10.81 0.82
C LYS A 648 10.47 9.46 0.10
N GLY A 649 10.96 9.49 -1.14
CA GLY A 649 11.54 8.34 -1.83
C GLY A 649 10.68 7.69 -2.93
N HIS A 650 10.79 8.20 -4.15
CA HIS A 650 10.82 7.34 -5.35
C HIS A 650 12.13 7.66 -6.07
N SER A 651 13.19 6.95 -5.71
CA SER A 651 14.56 7.25 -6.17
C SER A 651 14.80 6.80 -7.61
N THR A 652 13.93 5.93 -8.15
CA THR A 652 14.12 5.31 -9.46
C THR A 652 12.88 5.43 -10.37
N PHE A 653 13.14 5.47 -11.68
CA PHE A 653 12.08 5.54 -12.71
C PHE A 653 11.05 4.38 -12.64
N PRO A 654 11.45 3.11 -12.39
CA PRO A 654 10.48 2.02 -12.27
C PRO A 654 9.48 2.20 -11.12
N GLU A 655 9.94 2.67 -9.96
CA GLU A 655 9.06 2.96 -8.80
C GLU A 655 8.06 4.08 -9.10
N PHE A 656 8.53 5.13 -9.78
CA PHE A 656 7.69 6.23 -10.22
C PHE A 656 6.57 5.76 -11.16
N ILE A 657 6.89 4.95 -12.16
CA ILE A 657 5.91 4.41 -13.10
C ILE A 657 4.95 3.42 -12.43
N MET A 658 5.45 2.55 -11.56
CA MET A 658 4.60 1.62 -10.82
C MET A 658 3.60 2.33 -9.89
N SER A 659 3.94 3.53 -9.42
CA SER A 659 3.03 4.39 -8.65
C SER A 659 2.12 5.27 -9.52
N ASN A 660 2.37 5.32 -10.83
CA ASN A 660 1.68 6.17 -11.79
C ASN A 660 1.37 5.41 -13.10
N LEU A 661 0.78 4.22 -12.98
CA LEU A 661 0.55 3.29 -14.09
C LEU A 661 -0.23 3.88 -15.28
N HIS A 662 -1.08 4.89 -15.06
CA HIS A 662 -1.78 5.58 -16.15
C HIS A 662 -0.85 6.22 -17.18
N LEU A 663 0.38 6.60 -16.78
CA LEU A 663 1.35 7.24 -17.68
C LEU A 663 1.81 6.31 -18.82
N VAL A 664 1.80 4.99 -18.62
CA VAL A 664 2.24 4.03 -19.67
C VAL A 664 1.15 3.76 -20.71
N PHE A 665 -0.04 4.35 -20.55
CA PHE A 665 -1.10 4.29 -21.53
C PHE A 665 -0.88 5.38 -22.59
N GLU A 666 -0.38 5.01 -23.77
CA GLU A 666 -0.08 5.95 -24.86
C GLU A 666 -1.33 6.76 -25.28
N GLU A 667 -2.51 6.16 -25.19
CA GLU A 667 -3.78 6.79 -25.51
C GLU A 667 -4.40 7.60 -24.36
N LEU A 668 -3.66 7.90 -23.28
CA LEU A 668 -4.15 8.66 -22.13
C LEU A 668 -4.77 10.01 -22.51
N HIS A 669 -4.22 10.67 -23.53
CA HIS A 669 -4.74 11.93 -24.07
C HIS A 669 -6.22 11.86 -24.48
N SER A 670 -6.72 10.70 -24.92
CA SER A 670 -8.09 10.51 -25.37
C SER A 670 -9.16 10.68 -24.28
N ILE A 671 -8.75 10.63 -23.00
CA ILE A 671 -9.60 10.94 -21.85
C ILE A 671 -9.86 12.45 -21.76
N TYR A 672 -8.90 13.26 -22.18
CA TYR A 672 -8.89 14.71 -22.04
C TYR A 672 -9.29 15.43 -23.34
N TYR A 673 -8.92 14.87 -24.49
CA TYR A 673 -9.10 15.47 -25.80
C TYR A 673 -9.95 14.61 -26.74
N GLY A 674 -10.84 15.26 -27.49
CA GLY A 674 -11.50 14.70 -28.64
C GLY A 674 -10.53 14.49 -29.81
N PRO A 675 -10.80 13.51 -30.69
CA PRO A 675 -9.94 13.26 -31.86
C PRO A 675 -9.88 14.48 -32.80
N GLU A 676 -10.93 15.30 -32.83
CA GLU A 676 -11.00 16.53 -33.63
C GLU A 676 -10.01 17.58 -33.12
N VAL A 677 -9.97 17.80 -31.80
CA VAL A 677 -9.05 18.76 -31.17
C VAL A 677 -7.61 18.24 -31.22
N TRP A 678 -7.39 16.98 -30.81
CA TRP A 678 -6.06 16.39 -30.70
C TRP A 678 -5.32 16.32 -32.04
N ASN A 679 -6.02 15.98 -33.13
CA ASN A 679 -5.41 15.86 -34.47
C ASN A 679 -5.56 17.13 -35.33
N SER A 680 -6.03 18.24 -34.77
CA SER A 680 -6.19 19.50 -35.49
C SER A 680 -4.83 20.10 -35.89
N ALA A 681 -4.81 20.90 -36.95
CA ALA A 681 -3.62 21.69 -37.32
C ALA A 681 -3.21 22.66 -36.19
N ASP A 682 -4.20 23.25 -35.51
CA ASP A 682 -3.97 24.14 -34.38
C ASP A 682 -3.26 23.45 -33.20
N ALA A 683 -3.54 22.16 -32.95
CA ALA A 683 -2.85 21.39 -31.90
C ALA A 683 -1.36 21.17 -32.18
N VAL A 684 -0.94 21.31 -33.44
CA VAL A 684 0.47 21.26 -33.84
C VAL A 684 1.18 22.56 -33.47
N GLU A 685 0.56 23.70 -33.77
CA GLU A 685 1.17 25.02 -33.61
C GLU A 685 1.01 25.60 -32.21
N LYS A 686 -0.14 25.35 -31.55
CA LYS A 686 -0.55 25.99 -30.30
C LYS A 686 -0.93 24.96 -29.26
N ILE A 687 -0.98 25.41 -28.01
CA ILE A 687 -1.46 24.62 -26.88
C ILE A 687 -2.97 24.84 -26.77
N LEU A 688 -3.75 23.81 -27.08
CA LEU A 688 -5.20 23.83 -26.96
C LEU A 688 -5.65 23.33 -25.58
N VAL A 689 -6.78 23.86 -25.12
CA VAL A 689 -7.43 23.42 -23.88
C VAL A 689 -8.09 22.05 -24.10
N PRO A 690 -8.03 21.13 -23.13
CA PRO A 690 -8.83 19.90 -23.15
C PRO A 690 -10.33 20.16 -23.35
N ASP A 691 -10.96 19.51 -24.34
CA ASP A 691 -12.39 19.64 -24.66
C ASP A 691 -13.29 18.60 -23.99
N ARG A 692 -12.73 17.48 -23.49
CA ARG A 692 -13.51 16.43 -22.83
C ARG A 692 -13.48 16.50 -21.32
N ARG A 693 -12.29 16.69 -20.75
CA ARG A 693 -12.07 16.65 -19.30
C ARG A 693 -10.99 17.64 -18.90
N LYS A 694 -11.21 18.35 -17.80
CA LYS A 694 -10.19 19.26 -17.25
C LYS A 694 -8.95 18.47 -16.84
N MET A 695 -7.80 18.94 -17.28
CA MET A 695 -6.50 18.38 -16.91
C MET A 695 -5.88 19.23 -15.80
N GLU A 696 -5.27 18.59 -14.80
CA GLU A 696 -4.44 19.31 -13.82
C GLU A 696 -3.15 19.81 -14.47
N SER A 697 -2.74 21.03 -14.13
CA SER A 697 -1.55 21.69 -14.68
C SER A 697 -0.57 22.14 -13.59
N ILE A 698 0.72 22.08 -13.91
CA ILE A 698 1.82 22.72 -13.20
C ILE A 698 2.03 24.13 -13.73
N VAL A 699 1.95 24.30 -15.05
CA VAL A 699 2.08 25.58 -15.76
C VAL A 699 0.71 25.98 -16.29
N ASP A 700 0.23 27.18 -15.95
CA ASP A 700 -1.02 27.68 -16.49
C ASP A 700 -0.85 28.06 -17.97
N MET A 701 -1.88 27.80 -18.79
CA MET A 701 -1.82 28.01 -20.24
C MET A 701 -1.56 29.47 -20.64
N MET A 702 -1.84 30.42 -19.76
CA MET A 702 -1.54 31.84 -19.97
C MET A 702 -0.04 32.16 -19.89
N ASP A 703 0.74 31.36 -19.16
CA ASP A 703 2.17 31.61 -18.98
C ASP A 703 3.01 31.23 -20.21
N LEU A 704 2.51 30.35 -21.08
CA LEU A 704 3.23 29.84 -22.25
C LEU A 704 3.05 30.70 -23.51
N HIS A 705 1.95 31.46 -23.62
CA HIS A 705 1.75 32.43 -24.71
C HIS A 705 2.67 33.65 -24.62
N MET A 706 3.24 33.92 -23.43
CA MET A 706 4.18 35.02 -23.20
C MET A 706 5.59 34.77 -23.78
N SER A 707 5.89 33.55 -24.24
CA SER A 707 7.23 33.16 -24.73
C SER A 707 7.37 33.20 -26.26
N THR A 708 6.27 33.32 -27.01
CA THR A 708 6.32 33.26 -28.48
C THR A 708 6.40 34.63 -29.16
N ASP A 709 6.26 35.73 -28.41
CA ASP A 709 6.25 37.10 -28.94
C ASP A 709 7.59 37.87 -28.82
N THR A 710 8.69 37.18 -28.51
CA THR A 710 10.04 37.74 -28.66
C THR A 710 10.82 37.01 -29.74
N LYS A 711 10.60 37.42 -30.98
CA LYS A 711 11.60 37.37 -32.05
C LYS A 711 11.71 38.73 -32.71
#